data_AF-A0AAD8J9D1-F1
#
_entry.id   AF-A0AAD8J9D1-F1
#
_cell.length_a   1.000
_cell.length_b   1.000
_cell.length_c   1.000
_cell.angle_alpha   90.00
_cell.angle_beta   90.00
_cell.angle_gamma   90.00
#
_symmetry.space_group_name_H-M   'P 1'
#
loop_
_entity.id
_entity.type
_entity.pdbx_description
1 polymer ?
#
loop_
_entity_poly.entity_id
_entity_poly.type
_entity_poly.pdbx_seq_one_letter_code
_entity_poly.pdbx_strand_id
1 'polypeptide(L)'
;MTALQTALLLVHNSNGSSSFQKYYSTPDYTSNLTPLLKSQLNYRKKNILKTTNTTTTTSTTAVSAYKDYHLHEGGSRATTFKAPPAPSDHLEPLHGVGGIGVHVLEFLRGKNYFVTGATGFLAKVLIEKLLRTMPDVGKIYVLIRAKDKEAAADRLKYEIIDSELFKSLESLHGKSYKTFMLDKLIPVAGDVCNSGIGIESNLAAEIAQVVNVIVNSSANTTFDERYDVAINTNTRGPCRLLGFAKKCKKLCLFLHVSTAYINGESGIIPEAPIQMEQRMRSQVYTNEVDLEAELIIALQSKDASQVKTTPFMKDLGLQRAKQHGWENTYAFTKAMGEMMITKERENIPVVIIRPSVIESTYREPFPGWIEGNRMMDPIMMFYGKGQLPGFLANPEAVIDIVPVDMVVNTILVAMAKHGREAKSELNVYHASSSVSNPILLYDFFKYTCEHFKSSPLIDRDGKKIRIADMKFLSSLSDFSSYISSEIIERNGLMDHQAMPDKKLFERVKTKCEKLETLLLHMAQLYEPYMFYTSWFDDGKVKALMKMMSVEEKKLFECDVGIIDWKEYICNIHVPGFRTYTINDAITGAIQLGVRMYMDEEQIKSSSSNSTALVLLNTRDIQDYKSVSEMLKPKARLPWDNHIFLK
;
A
#
# COMPACT_ATOMS: atom_id res chain seq x y z
N MET A 1 -21.45 17.74 -19.49
CA MET A 1 -20.62 18.64 -18.65
C MET A 1 -21.52 19.41 -17.70
N THR A 2 -22.40 18.69 -16.99
CA THR A 2 -23.57 19.26 -16.27
C THR A 2 -23.97 18.33 -15.10
N ALA A 3 -22.97 17.72 -14.44
CA ALA A 3 -23.15 17.02 -13.16
C ALA A 3 -22.00 17.35 -12.18
N LEU A 4 -21.19 18.36 -12.51
CA LEU A 4 -20.11 18.90 -11.67
C LEU A 4 -20.41 20.36 -11.27
N GLN A 5 -21.67 20.79 -11.39
CA GLN A 5 -22.11 22.17 -11.19
C GLN A 5 -23.25 22.30 -10.18
N THR A 6 -23.35 21.37 -9.24
CA THR A 6 -24.26 21.52 -8.09
C THR A 6 -23.58 21.06 -6.81
N ALA A 7 -22.44 21.68 -6.52
CA ALA A 7 -22.04 22.00 -5.15
C ALA A 7 -22.06 23.54 -5.09
N LEU A 8 -23.24 24.10 -4.83
CA LEU A 8 -23.46 25.54 -4.81
C LEU A 8 -23.19 26.05 -3.39
N LEU A 9 -22.18 26.92 -3.29
CA LEU A 9 -21.90 27.78 -2.15
C LEU A 9 -23.10 28.69 -1.87
N LEU A 10 -23.53 28.77 -0.62
CA LEU A 10 -24.36 29.88 -0.12
C LEU A 10 -23.48 30.78 0.74
N VAL A 11 -23.01 31.88 0.17
CA VAL A 11 -22.41 33.01 0.89
C VAL A 11 -23.55 33.99 1.19
N HIS A 12 -23.86 34.22 2.46
CA HIS A 12 -24.87 35.19 2.85
C HIS A 12 -24.22 36.57 3.05
N ASN A 13 -24.56 37.53 2.20
CA ASN A 13 -24.22 38.94 2.37
C ASN A 13 -25.37 39.65 3.10
N SER A 14 -25.15 40.11 4.32
CA SER A 14 -26.07 40.99 5.03
C SER A 14 -25.81 42.44 4.61
N ASN A 15 -26.60 42.97 3.68
CA ASN A 15 -27.00 44.38 3.62
C ASN A 15 -28.25 44.48 2.74
N GLY A 16 -29.34 44.99 3.33
CA GLY A 16 -30.71 44.73 2.90
C GLY A 16 -31.23 45.51 1.70
N SER A 17 -32.29 44.98 1.09
CA SER A 17 -33.63 45.61 1.03
C SER A 17 -34.58 44.75 0.18
N SER A 18 -35.81 44.58 0.70
CA SER A 18 -37.09 44.22 0.02
C SER A 18 -37.05 43.17 -1.11
N SER A 19 -37.74 42.04 -1.07
CA SER A 19 -39.20 41.91 -0.93
C SER A 19 -39.58 40.42 -1.06
N PHE A 20 -40.46 39.96 -0.18
CA PHE A 20 -40.99 38.60 -0.14
C PHE A 20 -42.24 38.50 -1.03
N GLN A 21 -42.38 37.41 -1.79
CA GLN A 21 -43.70 36.89 -2.13
C GLN A 21 -43.75 35.37 -1.96
N LYS A 22 -44.72 34.96 -1.14
CA LYS A 22 -45.06 33.60 -0.69
C LYS A 22 -45.54 32.72 -1.84
N TYR A 23 -45.23 31.42 -1.79
CA TYR A 23 -46.22 30.34 -1.95
C TYR A 23 -45.77 29.11 -1.15
N TYR A 24 -46.58 28.71 -0.16
CA TYR A 24 -46.52 27.39 0.48
C TYR A 24 -47.49 26.46 -0.26
N SER A 25 -47.00 25.30 -0.69
CA SER A 25 -47.81 24.08 -0.78
C SER A 25 -46.88 22.86 -0.78
N THR A 26 -47.05 22.00 0.22
CA THR A 26 -46.42 20.68 0.34
C THR A 26 -47.20 19.64 -0.47
N PRO A 27 -46.52 18.78 -1.24
CA PRO A 27 -46.99 17.40 -1.38
C PRO A 27 -45.89 16.33 -1.18
N ASP A 28 -46.34 15.16 -0.74
CA ASP A 28 -45.64 13.90 -0.44
C ASP A 28 -44.49 13.52 -1.39
N TYR A 29 -43.31 13.21 -0.81
CA TYR A 29 -42.17 12.60 -1.51
C TYR A 29 -41.92 11.14 -1.07
N THR A 30 -42.81 10.23 -1.48
CA THR A 30 -42.46 8.80 -1.63
C THR A 30 -42.60 8.29 -3.07
N SER A 31 -43.08 9.14 -3.99
CA SER A 31 -43.24 8.84 -5.42
C SER A 31 -42.01 9.19 -6.29
N ASN A 32 -41.07 10.02 -5.80
CA ASN A 32 -39.95 10.57 -6.59
C ASN A 32 -38.55 10.05 -6.21
N LEU A 33 -38.44 8.80 -5.74
CA LEU A 33 -37.14 8.13 -5.69
C LEU A 33 -36.81 7.56 -7.07
N THR A 34 -35.68 7.99 -7.64
CA THR A 34 -35.17 7.45 -8.91
C THR A 34 -35.00 5.92 -8.82
N PRO A 35 -35.22 5.17 -9.91
CA PRO A 35 -35.01 3.72 -9.94
C PRO A 35 -33.62 3.29 -9.44
N LEU A 36 -32.62 4.16 -9.59
CA LEU A 36 -31.24 3.98 -9.12
C LEU A 36 -31.13 3.90 -7.59
N LEU A 37 -31.84 4.76 -6.85
CA LEU A 37 -31.83 4.76 -5.39
C LEU A 37 -32.61 3.57 -4.82
N LYS A 38 -33.73 3.18 -5.46
CA LYS A 38 -34.47 1.96 -5.10
C LYS A 38 -33.65 0.69 -5.38
N SER A 39 -32.88 0.67 -6.47
CA SER A 39 -31.94 -0.40 -6.83
C SER A 39 -30.81 -0.56 -5.80
N GLN A 40 -30.17 0.54 -5.41
CA GLN A 40 -29.05 0.50 -4.45
C GLN A 40 -29.49 0.09 -3.03
N LEU A 41 -30.68 0.52 -2.60
CA LEU A 41 -31.27 0.08 -1.33
C LEU A 41 -31.64 -1.41 -1.34
N ASN A 42 -32.18 -1.91 -2.45
CA ASN A 42 -32.51 -3.34 -2.59
C ASN A 42 -31.26 -4.23 -2.75
N TYR A 43 -30.19 -3.71 -3.38
CA TYR A 43 -28.87 -4.37 -3.44
C TYR A 43 -28.26 -4.54 -2.05
N ARG A 44 -28.32 -3.48 -1.21
CA ARG A 44 -27.87 -3.55 0.19
C ARG A 44 -28.67 -4.56 1.03
N LYS A 45 -30.00 -4.61 0.87
CA LYS A 45 -30.85 -5.60 1.59
C LYS A 45 -30.54 -7.05 1.18
N LYS A 46 -30.26 -7.32 -0.11
CA LYS A 46 -29.94 -8.67 -0.60
C LYS A 46 -28.57 -9.18 -0.16
N ASN A 47 -27.59 -8.29 0.01
CA ASN A 47 -26.23 -8.71 0.40
C ASN A 47 -26.06 -8.88 1.91
N ILE A 48 -26.87 -8.20 2.74
CA ILE A 48 -26.88 -8.42 4.20
C ILE A 48 -27.55 -9.74 4.59
N LEU A 49 -28.51 -10.23 3.79
CA LEU A 49 -29.18 -11.52 4.04
C LEU A 49 -28.44 -12.75 3.47
N LYS A 50 -27.39 -12.56 2.67
CA LYS A 50 -26.60 -13.67 2.10
C LYS A 50 -25.37 -14.04 2.94
N THR A 51 -24.93 -13.18 3.85
CA THR A 51 -23.81 -13.44 4.75
C THR A 51 -24.19 -14.22 6.02
N THR A 52 -25.47 -14.52 6.24
CA THR A 52 -25.95 -15.18 7.47
C THR A 52 -26.40 -16.63 7.31
N ASN A 53 -26.38 -17.22 6.11
CA ASN A 53 -26.78 -18.62 5.92
C ASN A 53 -25.91 -19.34 4.88
N THR A 54 -24.82 -19.97 5.31
CA THR A 54 -24.34 -21.23 4.72
C THR A 54 -23.56 -22.00 5.76
N THR A 55 -24.26 -22.96 6.36
CA THR A 55 -23.75 -23.98 7.26
C THR A 55 -23.01 -25.06 6.48
N THR A 56 -21.97 -25.58 7.13
CA THR A 56 -21.07 -26.68 6.81
C THR A 56 -21.70 -27.89 6.10
N THR A 57 -21.01 -28.43 5.09
CA THR A 57 -20.92 -29.89 4.87
C THR A 57 -19.65 -30.25 4.11
N THR A 58 -18.81 -31.05 4.76
CA THR A 58 -17.57 -31.66 4.28
C THR A 58 -17.84 -32.73 3.23
N SER A 59 -17.05 -32.77 2.14
CA SER A 59 -16.84 -34.01 1.37
C SER A 59 -15.41 -34.10 0.85
N THR A 60 -14.64 -34.96 1.49
CA THR A 60 -13.37 -35.55 1.07
C THR A 60 -13.61 -36.51 -0.09
N THR A 61 -13.14 -36.19 -1.30
CA THR A 61 -12.57 -37.12 -2.31
C THR A 61 -12.47 -36.42 -3.67
N ALA A 62 -11.25 -36.29 -4.21
CA ALA A 62 -10.89 -36.47 -5.62
C ALA A 62 -9.46 -35.97 -5.83
N VAL A 63 -8.50 -36.83 -5.50
CA VAL A 63 -7.15 -36.80 -6.04
C VAL A 63 -7.16 -37.65 -7.32
N SER A 64 -6.45 -37.17 -8.34
CA SER A 64 -6.10 -37.83 -9.60
C SER A 64 -6.88 -37.44 -10.86
N ALA A 65 -6.13 -37.42 -11.95
CA ALA A 65 -6.51 -37.27 -13.35
C ALA A 65 -6.56 -35.83 -13.91
N TYR A 66 -5.39 -35.25 -14.21
CA TYR A 66 -5.18 -34.51 -15.46
C TYR A 66 -3.74 -34.75 -15.94
N LYS A 67 -3.59 -35.81 -16.74
CA LYS A 67 -2.54 -35.95 -17.75
C LYS A 67 -3.24 -35.99 -19.10
N ASP A 68 -2.52 -35.49 -20.10
CA ASP A 68 -2.79 -35.58 -21.54
C ASP A 68 -3.64 -34.45 -22.15
N TYR A 69 -2.94 -33.45 -22.69
CA TYR A 69 -3.35 -32.80 -23.93
C TYR A 69 -2.14 -32.69 -24.87
N HIS A 70 -2.30 -33.28 -26.05
CA HIS A 70 -1.37 -33.27 -27.17
C HIS A 70 -1.27 -31.87 -27.79
N LEU A 71 -0.03 -31.42 -28.01
CA LEU A 71 0.31 -30.24 -28.80
C LEU A 71 0.40 -30.63 -30.30
N HIS A 72 -0.27 -29.86 -31.14
CA HIS A 72 -0.01 -29.85 -32.58
C HIS A 72 1.27 -29.06 -32.87
N GLU A 73 2.19 -29.69 -33.60
CA GLU A 73 3.46 -29.13 -34.04
C GLU A 73 3.25 -28.02 -35.09
N GLY A 74 3.92 -26.88 -34.88
CA GLY A 74 4.09 -25.80 -35.84
C GLY A 74 5.32 -24.99 -35.43
N GLY A 75 6.41 -25.16 -36.17
CA GLY A 75 7.75 -24.75 -35.75
C GLY A 75 7.95 -23.25 -35.51
N SER A 76 8.44 -22.94 -34.33
CA SER A 76 9.43 -21.87 -34.10
C SER A 76 10.20 -22.22 -32.83
N ARG A 77 11.48 -21.86 -32.80
CA ARG A 77 12.52 -22.35 -31.89
C ARG A 77 12.24 -21.94 -30.43
N ALA A 78 11.46 -22.74 -29.71
CA ALA A 78 11.17 -22.54 -28.30
C ALA A 78 12.36 -22.98 -27.44
N THR A 79 13.05 -22.04 -26.82
CA THR A 79 13.92 -22.30 -25.67
C THR A 79 13.02 -22.63 -24.48
N THR A 80 12.82 -23.93 -24.20
CA THR A 80 12.13 -24.40 -23.00
C THR A 80 12.94 -24.04 -21.75
N PHE A 81 12.47 -23.07 -20.97
CA PHE A 81 12.96 -22.84 -19.61
C PHE A 81 12.36 -23.91 -18.68
N LYS A 82 13.16 -24.91 -18.32
CA LYS A 82 12.87 -25.80 -17.19
C LYS A 82 13.26 -25.09 -15.90
N ALA A 83 12.39 -25.14 -14.90
CA ALA A 83 12.73 -24.75 -13.53
C ALA A 83 14.04 -25.45 -13.10
N PRO A 84 15.03 -24.73 -12.54
CA PRO A 84 16.27 -25.36 -12.09
C PRO A 84 15.97 -26.31 -10.91
N PRO A 85 16.76 -27.38 -10.75
CA PRO A 85 16.64 -28.27 -9.60
C PRO A 85 16.86 -27.48 -8.30
N ALA A 86 16.04 -27.76 -7.29
CA ALA A 86 16.18 -27.19 -5.96
C ALA A 86 17.63 -27.37 -5.43
N PRO A 87 18.22 -26.37 -4.76
CA PRO A 87 19.56 -26.49 -4.20
C PRO A 87 19.61 -27.65 -3.20
N SER A 88 20.70 -28.43 -3.27
CA SER A 88 20.94 -29.62 -2.46
C SER A 88 20.86 -29.34 -0.95
N ASP A 89 20.02 -30.09 -0.25
CA ASP A 89 19.87 -30.11 1.20
C ASP A 89 21.18 -30.49 1.91
N HIS A 90 22.05 -29.51 2.16
CA HIS A 90 23.11 -29.61 3.15
C HIS A 90 22.84 -28.59 4.26
N LEU A 91 21.87 -28.90 5.10
CA LEU A 91 21.63 -28.23 6.38
C LEU A 91 22.34 -29.03 7.48
N GLU A 92 23.33 -28.44 8.13
CA GLU A 92 23.89 -29.00 9.36
C GLU A 92 22.82 -29.03 10.47
N PRO A 93 22.75 -30.12 11.27
CA PRO A 93 21.76 -30.24 12.32
C PRO A 93 22.15 -29.39 13.53
N LEU A 94 21.46 -28.25 13.70
CA LEU A 94 21.48 -27.45 14.93
C LEU A 94 20.97 -28.29 16.12
N HIS A 95 21.89 -28.78 16.95
CA HIS A 95 21.60 -29.39 18.26
C HIS A 95 21.50 -28.31 19.34
N GLY A 96 20.44 -28.36 20.17
CA GLY A 96 20.38 -27.58 21.41
C GLY A 96 19.00 -27.30 22.04
N VAL A 97 18.31 -28.36 22.48
CA VAL A 97 17.40 -28.48 23.65
C VAL A 97 16.43 -27.33 24.03
N GLY A 98 15.12 -27.59 23.89
CA GLY A 98 14.09 -27.06 24.81
C GLY A 98 12.77 -26.56 24.18
N GLY A 99 11.86 -27.47 23.82
CA GLY A 99 10.47 -27.17 23.41
C GLY A 99 10.22 -27.24 21.89
N ILE A 100 9.12 -27.87 21.47
CA ILE A 100 8.64 -27.82 20.07
C ILE A 100 8.01 -26.43 19.87
N GLY A 101 8.52 -25.63 18.93
CA GLY A 101 7.94 -24.34 18.57
C GLY A 101 8.90 -23.15 18.64
N VAL A 102 8.51 -22.03 18.04
CA VAL A 102 9.27 -20.76 18.07
C VAL A 102 8.97 -19.97 19.36
N HIS A 103 7.84 -20.25 19.99
CA HIS A 103 7.25 -19.59 21.16
C HIS A 103 6.88 -18.13 20.88
N VAL A 104 6.19 -17.87 19.76
CA VAL A 104 5.86 -16.51 19.30
C VAL A 104 5.08 -15.72 20.36
N LEU A 105 3.97 -16.27 20.86
CA LEU A 105 3.13 -15.58 21.85
C LEU A 105 3.86 -15.30 23.18
N GLU A 106 4.70 -16.23 23.63
CA GLU A 106 5.50 -16.05 24.84
C GLU A 106 6.50 -14.91 24.68
N PHE A 107 7.14 -14.81 23.51
CA PHE A 107 8.04 -13.71 23.20
C PHE A 107 7.33 -12.36 23.19
N LEU A 108 6.14 -12.27 22.57
CA LEU A 108 5.40 -11.00 22.43
C LEU A 108 4.87 -10.45 23.77
N ARG A 109 4.57 -11.35 24.73
CA ARG A 109 3.94 -10.98 26.00
C ARG A 109 4.79 -9.98 26.79
N GLY A 110 4.16 -8.88 27.22
CA GLY A 110 4.78 -7.85 28.06
C GLY A 110 5.92 -7.06 27.41
N LYS A 111 6.23 -7.26 26.12
CA LYS A 111 7.28 -6.51 25.42
C LYS A 111 6.80 -5.12 25.00
N ASN A 112 7.71 -4.15 25.07
CA ASN A 112 7.48 -2.82 24.54
C ASN A 112 8.10 -2.68 23.14
N TYR A 113 7.39 -2.02 22.24
CA TYR A 113 7.75 -1.88 20.83
C TYR A 113 7.92 -0.42 20.46
N PHE A 114 8.88 -0.12 19.59
CA PHE A 114 8.93 1.17 18.90
C PHE A 114 8.79 0.94 17.39
N VAL A 115 7.69 1.44 16.82
CA VAL A 115 7.30 1.17 15.44
C VAL A 115 7.36 2.47 14.63
N THR A 116 8.17 2.49 13.57
CA THR A 116 8.17 3.58 12.60
C THR A 116 7.34 3.24 11.38
N GLY A 117 6.81 4.26 10.70
CA GLY A 117 5.89 4.05 9.57
C GLY A 117 4.55 3.46 10.02
N ALA A 118 4.17 3.63 11.29
CA ALA A 118 3.01 3.00 11.92
C ALA A 118 1.67 3.33 11.25
N THR A 119 1.59 4.48 10.56
CA THR A 119 0.40 4.86 9.81
C THR A 119 0.38 4.34 8.36
N GLY A 120 1.41 3.61 7.95
CA GLY A 120 1.45 2.91 6.67
C GLY A 120 0.81 1.53 6.74
N PHE A 121 0.38 1.03 5.59
CA PHE A 121 -0.33 -0.23 5.40
C PHE A 121 0.24 -1.44 6.16
N LEU A 122 1.50 -1.81 5.91
CA LEU A 122 2.11 -2.98 6.54
C LEU A 122 2.17 -2.85 8.06
N ALA A 123 2.61 -1.70 8.56
CA ALA A 123 2.77 -1.48 10.00
C ALA A 123 1.42 -1.45 10.73
N LYS A 124 0.35 -0.96 10.10
CA LYS A 124 -1.00 -1.04 10.65
C LYS A 124 -1.45 -2.50 10.85
N VAL A 125 -1.25 -3.36 9.83
CA VAL A 125 -1.58 -4.80 9.94
C VAL A 125 -0.73 -5.48 11.01
N LEU A 126 0.54 -5.11 11.12
CA LEU A 126 1.41 -5.59 12.19
C LEU A 126 0.87 -5.22 13.58
N ILE A 127 0.49 -3.96 13.78
CA ILE A 127 -0.05 -3.47 15.06
C ILE A 127 -1.39 -4.16 15.36
N GLU A 128 -2.29 -4.28 14.38
CA GLU A 128 -3.55 -5.01 14.51
C GLU A 128 -3.31 -6.46 14.96
N LYS A 129 -2.48 -7.19 14.22
CA LYS A 129 -2.19 -8.60 14.49
C LYS A 129 -1.57 -8.77 15.88
N LEU A 130 -0.62 -7.92 16.24
CA LEU A 130 0.06 -7.97 17.53
C LEU A 130 -0.92 -7.73 18.68
N LEU A 131 -1.79 -6.72 18.59
CA LEU A 131 -2.80 -6.43 19.61
C LEU A 131 -3.88 -7.51 19.70
N ARG A 132 -4.31 -8.05 18.55
CA ARG A 132 -5.37 -9.08 18.49
C ARG A 132 -4.89 -10.42 19.02
N THR A 133 -3.62 -10.78 18.78
CA THR A 133 -3.06 -12.06 19.21
C THR A 133 -2.44 -12.02 20.60
N MET A 134 -1.97 -10.86 21.06
CA MET A 134 -1.36 -10.69 22.38
C MET A 134 -1.86 -9.42 23.08
N PRO A 135 -3.06 -9.46 23.71
CA PRO A 135 -3.59 -8.33 24.48
C PRO A 135 -2.71 -7.90 25.66
N ASP A 136 -1.90 -8.81 26.19
CA ASP A 136 -0.93 -8.57 27.26
C ASP A 136 0.42 -8.01 26.77
N VAL A 137 0.49 -7.55 25.52
CA VAL A 137 1.66 -6.81 25.05
C VAL A 137 1.87 -5.54 25.89
N GLY A 138 3.12 -5.08 25.98
CA GLY A 138 3.44 -3.81 26.63
C GLY A 138 2.96 -2.60 25.82
N LYS A 139 3.67 -1.48 25.94
CA LYS A 139 3.38 -0.26 25.17
C LYS A 139 4.00 -0.34 23.78
N ILE A 140 3.25 0.11 22.77
CA ILE A 140 3.70 0.27 21.40
C ILE A 140 3.83 1.78 21.14
N TYR A 141 5.07 2.25 21.16
CA TYR A 141 5.43 3.62 20.82
C TYR A 141 5.41 3.76 19.30
N VAL A 142 4.50 4.59 18.78
CA VAL A 142 4.28 4.74 17.33
C VAL A 142 4.83 6.08 16.86
N LEU A 143 5.88 6.05 16.05
CA LEU A 143 6.49 7.25 15.48
C LEU A 143 5.59 7.80 14.35
N ILE A 144 5.10 9.02 14.53
CA ILE A 144 4.19 9.70 13.62
C ILE A 144 4.79 11.07 13.25
N ARG A 145 4.88 11.34 11.94
CA ARG A 145 5.28 12.66 11.42
C ARG A 145 4.23 13.70 11.77
N ALA A 146 4.48 14.50 12.80
CA ALA A 146 3.56 15.51 13.27
C ALA A 146 4.34 16.71 13.83
N LYS A 147 3.69 17.87 13.85
CA LYS A 147 4.27 19.11 14.40
C LYS A 147 4.50 19.04 15.90
N ASP A 148 3.61 18.36 16.62
CA ASP A 148 3.56 18.27 18.07
C ASP A 148 2.87 16.98 18.51
N LYS A 149 2.82 16.76 19.83
CA LYS A 149 2.26 15.56 20.45
C LYS A 149 0.75 15.44 20.20
N GLU A 150 0.04 16.56 20.23
CA GLU A 150 -1.39 16.64 20.02
C GLU A 150 -1.74 16.21 18.59
N ALA A 151 -1.04 16.75 17.59
CA ALA A 151 -1.23 16.32 16.21
C ALA A 151 -0.85 14.85 16.00
N ALA A 152 0.18 14.33 16.68
CA ALA A 152 0.49 12.90 16.62
C ALA A 152 -0.63 12.04 17.22
N ALA A 153 -1.26 12.47 18.31
CA ALA A 153 -2.38 11.79 18.94
C ALA A 153 -3.64 11.82 18.05
N ASP A 154 -3.93 12.95 17.40
CA ASP A 154 -5.02 13.05 16.43
C ASP A 154 -4.81 12.09 15.26
N ARG A 155 -3.59 12.08 14.68
CA ARG A 155 -3.20 11.15 13.61
C ARG A 155 -3.32 9.69 14.03
N LEU A 156 -2.88 9.34 15.24
CA LEU A 156 -3.06 7.99 15.79
C LEU A 156 -4.55 7.60 15.81
N LYS A 157 -5.40 8.52 16.28
CA LYS A 157 -6.84 8.27 16.37
C LYS A 157 -7.46 8.04 14.99
N TYR A 158 -7.31 8.98 14.05
CA TYR A 158 -8.03 8.89 12.77
C TYR A 158 -7.37 7.95 11.75
N GLU A 159 -6.04 7.77 11.76
CA GLU A 159 -5.36 6.90 10.79
C GLU A 159 -5.31 5.45 11.24
N ILE A 160 -5.33 5.17 12.56
CA ILE A 160 -5.16 3.82 13.11
C ILE A 160 -6.39 3.39 13.90
N ILE A 161 -6.74 4.06 15.00
CA ILE A 161 -7.79 3.59 15.92
C ILE A 161 -9.17 3.53 15.23
N ASP A 162 -9.49 4.52 14.41
CA ASP A 162 -10.78 4.60 13.70
C ASP A 162 -10.75 3.88 12.33
N SER A 163 -9.64 3.22 11.97
CA SER A 163 -9.50 2.50 10.70
C SER A 163 -10.31 1.19 10.71
N GLU A 164 -10.93 0.87 9.56
CA GLU A 164 -11.73 -0.36 9.41
C GLU A 164 -10.91 -1.64 9.67
N LEU A 165 -9.59 -1.60 9.47
CA LEU A 165 -8.68 -2.70 9.79
C LEU A 165 -8.89 -3.21 11.23
N PHE A 166 -9.13 -2.30 12.17
CA PHE A 166 -9.22 -2.61 13.59
C PHE A 166 -10.63 -3.03 14.05
N LYS A 167 -11.60 -3.19 13.13
CA LYS A 167 -12.98 -3.58 13.49
C LYS A 167 -13.05 -4.94 14.22
N SER A 168 -12.13 -5.84 13.94
CA SER A 168 -12.04 -7.13 14.64
C SER A 168 -11.64 -6.95 16.11
N LEU A 169 -10.70 -6.04 16.39
CA LEU A 169 -10.35 -5.63 17.75
C LEU A 169 -11.47 -4.85 18.43
N GLU A 170 -12.14 -3.97 17.70
CA GLU A 170 -13.31 -3.25 18.22
C GLU A 170 -14.42 -4.21 18.64
N SER A 171 -14.69 -5.23 17.82
CA SER A 171 -15.66 -6.28 18.15
C SER A 171 -15.24 -7.11 19.35
N LEU A 172 -13.94 -7.41 19.50
CA LEU A 172 -13.39 -8.19 20.62
C LEU A 172 -13.49 -7.44 21.95
N HIS A 173 -13.19 -6.14 21.97
CA HIS A 173 -13.14 -5.34 23.19
C HIS A 173 -14.43 -4.56 23.48
N GLY A 174 -15.34 -4.44 22.51
CA GLY A 174 -16.60 -3.73 22.64
C GLY A 174 -16.41 -2.29 23.15
N LYS A 175 -17.14 -1.94 24.21
CA LYS A 175 -17.07 -0.59 24.81
C LYS A 175 -15.67 -0.21 25.33
N SER A 176 -14.84 -1.19 25.65
CA SER A 176 -13.48 -0.97 26.14
C SER A 176 -12.45 -0.78 25.03
N TYR A 177 -12.84 -0.89 23.75
CA TYR A 177 -11.92 -0.81 22.61
C TYR A 177 -11.05 0.45 22.62
N LYS A 178 -11.67 1.64 22.70
CA LYS A 178 -10.91 2.90 22.67
C LYS A 178 -9.94 3.03 23.85
N THR A 179 -10.39 2.64 25.05
CA THR A 179 -9.54 2.65 26.24
C THR A 179 -8.38 1.67 26.10
N PHE A 180 -8.61 0.46 25.58
CA PHE A 180 -7.58 -0.53 25.31
C PHE A 180 -6.55 0.00 24.29
N MET A 181 -7.01 0.55 23.17
CA MET A 181 -6.13 1.09 22.13
C MET A 181 -5.26 2.24 22.64
N LEU A 182 -5.85 3.18 23.39
CA LEU A 182 -5.14 4.32 23.97
C LEU A 182 -4.21 3.92 25.12
N ASP A 183 -4.50 2.82 25.81
CA ASP A 183 -3.56 2.25 26.76
C ASP A 183 -2.35 1.67 26.03
N LYS A 184 -2.55 0.91 24.96
CA LYS A 184 -1.45 0.19 24.28
C LYS A 184 -0.63 1.08 23.33
N LEU A 185 -1.24 2.01 22.63
CA LEU A 185 -0.59 2.82 21.59
C LEU A 185 -0.19 4.19 22.11
N ILE A 186 1.11 4.47 22.13
CA ILE A 186 1.67 5.74 22.60
C ILE A 186 2.17 6.54 21.39
N PRO A 187 1.49 7.64 20.99
CA PRO A 187 1.92 8.44 19.85
C PRO A 187 3.21 9.21 20.17
N VAL A 188 4.17 9.13 19.26
CA VAL A 188 5.46 9.82 19.35
C VAL A 188 5.63 10.72 18.13
N ALA A 189 5.60 12.03 18.33
CA ALA A 189 5.88 12.98 17.27
C ALA A 189 7.37 12.90 16.89
N GLY A 190 7.65 12.66 15.59
CA GLY A 190 9.02 12.64 15.08
C GLY A 190 9.10 12.21 13.61
N ASP A 191 10.32 12.25 13.07
CA ASP A 191 10.59 11.93 11.66
C ASP A 191 12.00 11.31 11.54
N VAL A 192 12.08 10.13 10.92
CA VAL A 192 13.35 9.44 10.64
C VAL A 192 14.29 10.25 9.72
N CYS A 193 13.74 11.23 9.00
CA CYS A 193 14.51 12.17 8.17
C CYS A 193 15.32 13.18 9.00
N ASN A 194 14.98 13.37 10.28
CA ASN A 194 15.58 14.36 11.16
C ASN A 194 16.68 13.74 12.05
N SER A 195 17.67 14.55 12.42
CA SER A 195 18.67 14.17 13.42
C SER A 195 17.99 13.74 14.72
N GLY A 196 18.48 12.65 15.33
CA GLY A 196 17.84 12.09 16.52
C GLY A 196 16.39 11.63 16.31
N ILE A 197 16.03 11.27 15.06
CA ILE A 197 14.69 10.84 14.62
C ILE A 197 13.55 11.81 14.95
N GLY A 198 13.89 13.08 15.24
CA GLY A 198 12.95 14.16 15.49
C GLY A 198 12.12 14.02 16.77
N ILE A 199 12.53 13.17 17.72
CA ILE A 199 11.86 12.99 19.01
C ILE A 199 12.47 13.96 20.02
N GLU A 200 11.63 14.49 20.91
CA GLU A 200 12.08 15.27 22.07
C GLU A 200 13.03 14.44 22.96
N SER A 201 14.11 15.06 23.44
CA SER A 201 15.22 14.36 24.09
C SER A 201 14.84 13.58 25.34
N ASN A 202 13.98 14.13 26.20
CA ASN A 202 13.53 13.44 27.42
C ASN A 202 12.67 12.22 27.06
N LEU A 203 11.70 12.39 26.16
CA LEU A 203 10.87 11.29 25.67
C LEU A 203 11.72 10.20 25.00
N ALA A 204 12.71 10.58 24.19
CA ALA A 204 13.63 9.62 23.58
C ALA A 204 14.42 8.82 24.64
N ALA A 205 14.87 9.48 25.71
CA ALA A 205 15.58 8.82 26.81
C ALA A 205 14.68 7.85 27.57
N GLU A 206 13.41 8.20 27.82
CA GLU A 206 12.39 7.34 28.45
C GLU A 206 12.13 6.08 27.61
N ILE A 207 11.85 6.25 26.31
CA ILE A 207 11.60 5.15 25.38
C ILE A 207 12.81 4.20 25.35
N ALA A 208 14.02 4.75 25.32
CA ALA A 208 15.26 3.96 25.32
C ALA A 208 15.47 3.11 26.60
N GLN A 209 14.81 3.43 27.72
CA GLN A 209 14.90 2.58 28.94
C GLN A 209 14.02 1.33 28.87
N VAL A 210 12.96 1.34 28.04
CA VAL A 210 11.87 0.36 28.16
C VAL A 210 11.63 -0.47 26.91
N VAL A 211 12.00 0.02 25.72
CA VAL A 211 11.76 -0.67 24.45
C VAL A 211 12.58 -1.96 24.35
N ASN A 212 11.91 -3.03 23.91
CA ASN A 212 12.51 -4.33 23.67
C ASN A 212 12.74 -4.60 22.19
N VAL A 213 11.86 -4.14 21.31
CA VAL A 213 11.96 -4.36 19.87
C VAL A 213 11.70 -3.06 19.12
N ILE A 214 12.57 -2.73 18.18
CA ILE A 214 12.35 -1.65 17.21
C ILE A 214 11.94 -2.28 15.90
N VAL A 215 10.80 -1.85 15.34
CA VAL A 215 10.34 -2.24 14.01
C VAL A 215 10.38 -1.03 13.09
N ASN A 216 11.33 -1.04 12.16
CA ASN A 216 11.49 0.00 11.16
C ASN A 216 10.73 -0.34 9.88
N SER A 217 9.50 0.16 9.76
CA SER A 217 8.68 0.05 8.54
C SER A 217 8.55 1.39 7.77
N SER A 218 9.22 2.45 8.22
CA SER A 218 9.22 3.73 7.50
C SER A 218 10.07 3.65 6.23
N ALA A 219 9.47 4.05 5.11
CA ALA A 219 10.16 4.20 3.82
C ALA A 219 9.42 5.22 2.95
N ASN A 220 10.13 5.81 1.99
CA ASN A 220 9.53 6.36 0.79
C ASN A 220 9.46 5.25 -0.25
N THR A 221 8.27 4.92 -0.72
CA THR A 221 8.01 3.80 -1.66
C THR A 221 7.73 4.27 -3.08
N THR A 222 7.90 5.56 -3.37
CA THR A 222 7.69 6.13 -4.70
C THR A 222 8.91 5.83 -5.56
N PHE A 223 8.70 5.10 -6.66
CA PHE A 223 9.78 4.60 -7.53
C PHE A 223 10.62 5.73 -8.15
N ASP A 224 10.00 6.86 -8.46
CA ASP A 224 10.61 8.05 -9.07
C ASP A 224 10.66 9.24 -8.10
N GLU A 225 10.83 9.02 -6.79
CA GLU A 225 11.02 10.12 -5.84
C GLU A 225 12.31 10.91 -6.13
N ARG A 226 12.33 12.19 -5.74
CA ARG A 226 13.57 12.97 -5.71
C ARG A 226 14.68 12.23 -4.95
N TYR A 227 15.86 12.18 -5.54
CA TYR A 227 16.95 11.38 -4.99
C TYR A 227 17.39 11.79 -3.57
N ASP A 228 17.42 13.09 -3.26
CA ASP A 228 17.74 13.61 -1.93
C ASP A 228 16.72 13.18 -0.86
N VAL A 229 15.43 13.22 -1.20
CA VAL A 229 14.34 12.78 -0.32
C VAL A 229 14.40 11.27 -0.10
N ALA A 230 14.58 10.50 -1.18
CA ALA A 230 14.67 9.05 -1.13
C ALA A 230 15.87 8.58 -0.28
N ILE A 231 17.06 9.13 -0.49
CA ILE A 231 18.26 8.83 0.33
C ILE A 231 18.05 9.22 1.78
N ASN A 232 17.51 10.42 2.04
CA ASN A 232 17.36 10.89 3.41
C ASN A 232 16.40 10.00 4.23
N THR A 233 15.39 9.43 3.55
CA THR A 233 14.38 8.56 4.16
C THR A 233 14.84 7.11 4.22
N ASN A 234 15.20 6.50 3.09
CA ASN A 234 15.41 5.06 2.96
C ASN A 234 16.83 4.62 3.35
N THR A 235 17.81 5.52 3.23
CA THR A 235 19.22 5.21 3.50
C THR A 235 19.67 5.77 4.85
N ARG A 236 19.51 7.08 5.06
CA ARG A 236 19.91 7.73 6.32
C ARG A 236 18.92 7.47 7.46
N GLY A 237 17.62 7.36 7.15
CA GLY A 237 16.58 7.08 8.16
C GLY A 237 16.86 5.83 8.99
N PRO A 238 17.10 4.66 8.37
CA PRO A 238 17.49 3.46 9.11
C PRO A 238 18.76 3.64 9.94
N CYS A 239 19.78 4.34 9.43
CA CYS A 239 21.00 4.62 10.19
C CYS A 239 20.74 5.49 11.43
N ARG A 240 19.94 6.55 11.32
CA ARG A 240 19.56 7.39 12.48
C ARG A 240 18.78 6.60 13.52
N LEU A 241 17.85 5.76 13.06
CA LEU A 241 17.05 4.90 13.93
C LEU A 241 17.91 3.82 14.61
N LEU A 242 18.90 3.27 13.91
CA LEU A 242 19.88 2.35 14.49
C LEU A 242 20.76 3.06 15.53
N GLY A 243 21.11 4.34 15.29
CA GLY A 243 21.76 5.18 16.30
C GLY A 243 20.91 5.41 17.56
N PHE A 244 19.59 5.47 17.43
CA PHE A 244 18.67 5.45 18.57
C PHE A 244 18.61 4.06 19.24
N ALA A 245 18.59 2.99 18.44
CA ALA A 245 18.61 1.60 18.91
C ALA A 245 19.83 1.30 19.80
N LYS A 246 21.01 1.82 19.45
CA LYS A 246 22.23 1.72 20.28
C LYS A 246 22.09 2.30 21.69
N LYS A 247 21.14 3.22 21.90
CA LYS A 247 20.86 3.82 23.22
C LYS A 247 19.86 3.01 24.05
N CYS A 248 19.19 2.03 23.44
CA CYS A 248 18.10 1.28 24.05
C CYS A 248 18.63 0.13 24.93
N LYS A 249 18.45 0.23 26.25
CA LYS A 249 19.08 -0.70 27.21
C LYS A 249 18.46 -2.10 27.26
N LYS A 250 17.19 -2.23 26.87
CA LYS A 250 16.43 -3.49 26.89
C LYS A 250 16.20 -4.07 25.50
N LEU A 251 16.84 -3.49 24.48
CA LEU A 251 16.66 -3.90 23.09
C LEU A 251 17.18 -5.32 22.90
N CYS A 252 16.31 -6.19 22.41
CA CYS A 252 16.65 -7.56 22.02
C CYS A 252 16.65 -7.76 20.51
N LEU A 253 16.02 -6.87 19.74
CA LEU A 253 15.98 -6.97 18.28
C LEU A 253 15.69 -5.63 17.60
N PHE A 254 16.42 -5.37 16.51
CA PHE A 254 16.09 -4.36 15.52
C PHE A 254 15.59 -5.03 14.24
N LEU A 255 14.33 -4.83 13.89
CA LEU A 255 13.74 -5.35 12.67
C LEU A 255 13.62 -4.25 11.61
N HIS A 256 14.12 -4.50 10.40
CA HIS A 256 14.00 -3.59 9.26
C HIS A 256 13.15 -4.21 8.15
N VAL A 257 12.14 -3.49 7.69
CA VAL A 257 11.41 -3.84 6.47
C VAL A 257 12.12 -3.23 5.27
N SER A 258 12.61 -4.08 4.39
CA SER A 258 13.24 -3.74 3.12
C SER A 258 12.33 -4.10 1.94
N THR A 259 12.88 -4.59 0.82
CA THR A 259 12.13 -5.12 -0.32
C THR A 259 12.95 -6.21 -1.01
N ALA A 260 12.29 -7.18 -1.64
CA ALA A 260 12.97 -8.26 -2.37
C ALA A 260 13.72 -7.72 -3.62
N TYR A 261 13.26 -6.60 -4.17
CA TYR A 261 13.78 -5.97 -5.40
C TYR A 261 15.10 -5.19 -5.23
N ILE A 262 15.81 -5.35 -4.12
CA ILE A 262 17.10 -4.69 -3.90
C ILE A 262 18.27 -5.42 -4.57
N ASN A 263 18.02 -6.48 -5.32
CA ASN A 263 19.06 -7.22 -6.03
C ASN A 263 19.01 -6.86 -7.52
N GLY A 264 20.14 -6.36 -8.03
CA GLY A 264 20.34 -5.99 -9.44
C GLY A 264 20.75 -7.18 -10.32
N GLU A 265 20.42 -8.39 -9.90
CA GLU A 265 20.82 -9.64 -10.56
C GLU A 265 19.59 -10.43 -11.01
N SER A 266 19.79 -11.26 -12.03
CA SER A 266 18.77 -12.18 -12.57
C SER A 266 18.93 -13.59 -11.99
N GLY A 267 17.83 -14.35 -11.94
CA GLY A 267 17.81 -15.73 -11.45
C GLY A 267 17.35 -15.86 -9.99
N ILE A 268 17.74 -16.94 -9.31
CA ILE A 268 17.32 -17.18 -7.92
C ILE A 268 18.17 -16.33 -6.98
N ILE A 269 17.49 -15.48 -6.21
CA ILE A 269 18.07 -14.52 -5.29
C ILE A 269 18.00 -15.09 -3.87
N PRO A 270 19.14 -15.32 -3.20
CA PRO A 270 19.17 -15.94 -1.88
C PRO A 270 18.80 -14.96 -0.76
N GLU A 271 18.34 -15.50 0.37
CA GLU A 271 18.09 -14.75 1.61
C GLU A 271 19.39 -14.41 2.35
N ALA A 272 20.24 -13.62 1.70
CA ALA A 272 21.55 -13.21 2.19
C ALA A 272 21.64 -11.68 2.36
N PRO A 273 22.46 -11.19 3.31
CA PRO A 273 22.84 -9.78 3.37
C PRO A 273 23.50 -9.36 2.06
N ILE A 274 23.35 -8.09 1.67
CA ILE A 274 24.09 -7.56 0.53
C ILE A 274 25.59 -7.58 0.90
N GLN A 275 26.39 -8.35 0.18
CA GLN A 275 27.84 -8.34 0.36
C GLN A 275 28.42 -7.11 -0.34
N MET A 276 29.06 -6.24 0.45
CA MET A 276 29.65 -4.98 -0.03
C MET A 276 30.78 -5.20 -1.06
N GLU A 277 31.48 -6.33 -0.94
CA GLU A 277 32.75 -6.66 -1.62
C GLU A 277 32.60 -7.66 -2.79
N GLN A 278 31.42 -8.28 -2.97
CA GLN A 278 31.18 -9.29 -4.02
C GLN A 278 30.19 -8.83 -5.09
N ARG A 279 30.46 -7.67 -5.70
CA ARG A 279 29.83 -7.28 -6.97
C ARG A 279 30.81 -7.43 -8.14
N MET A 280 30.97 -8.66 -8.61
CA MET A 280 31.54 -8.95 -9.93
C MET A 280 30.91 -10.24 -10.47
N ARG A 281 29.75 -10.15 -11.12
CA ARG A 281 29.33 -11.15 -12.14
C ARG A 281 28.22 -10.73 -13.10
N SER A 282 28.07 -9.44 -13.39
CA SER A 282 27.58 -9.01 -14.71
C SER A 282 28.68 -8.17 -15.36
N GLN A 283 29.05 -8.49 -16.60
CA GLN A 283 30.13 -7.85 -17.37
C GLN A 283 29.89 -6.35 -17.69
N VAL A 284 28.92 -5.69 -17.04
CA VAL A 284 28.35 -4.41 -17.45
C VAL A 284 28.42 -3.32 -16.35
N TYR A 285 28.46 -3.68 -15.06
CA TYR A 285 28.43 -2.69 -13.96
C TYR A 285 29.65 -2.86 -13.05
N THR A 286 30.58 -1.90 -13.08
CA THR A 286 31.96 -2.08 -12.61
C THR A 286 32.29 -1.48 -11.25
N ASN A 287 31.36 -0.82 -10.54
CA ASN A 287 31.73 -0.03 -9.36
C ASN A 287 30.98 -0.49 -8.11
N GLU A 288 31.73 -0.76 -7.04
CA GLU A 288 31.20 -0.85 -5.68
C GLU A 288 30.46 0.44 -5.33
N VAL A 289 29.38 0.32 -4.54
CA VAL A 289 28.60 1.50 -4.10
C VAL A 289 29.36 2.19 -2.98
N ASP A 290 30.02 3.30 -3.30
CA ASP A 290 30.54 4.22 -2.28
C ASP A 290 29.37 5.01 -1.66
N LEU A 291 28.91 4.53 -0.50
CA LEU A 291 27.81 5.14 0.24
C LEU A 291 28.07 6.61 0.57
N GLU A 292 29.29 6.99 0.94
CA GLU A 292 29.60 8.38 1.30
C GLU A 292 29.55 9.27 0.06
N ALA A 293 30.09 8.80 -1.07
CA ALA A 293 29.98 9.52 -2.33
C ALA A 293 28.53 9.71 -2.79
N GLU A 294 27.67 8.68 -2.68
CA GLU A 294 26.23 8.82 -3.02
C GLU A 294 25.51 9.82 -2.11
N LEU A 295 25.81 9.80 -0.80
CA LEU A 295 25.27 10.78 0.14
C LEU A 295 25.71 12.20 -0.21
N ILE A 296 26.98 12.40 -0.58
CA ILE A 296 27.51 13.70 -1.04
C ILE A 296 26.84 14.12 -2.35
N ILE A 297 26.66 13.23 -3.32
CA ILE A 297 26.01 13.56 -4.61
C ILE A 297 24.56 14.02 -4.39
N ALA A 298 23.81 13.28 -3.57
CA ALA A 298 22.42 13.62 -3.30
C ALA A 298 22.28 14.91 -2.47
N LEU A 299 23.10 15.09 -1.45
CA LEU A 299 22.93 16.15 -0.44
C LEU A 299 23.83 17.39 -0.66
N GLN A 300 24.97 17.24 -1.34
CA GLN A 300 25.99 18.27 -1.54
C GLN A 300 26.41 18.45 -3.00
N SER A 301 25.48 18.43 -3.98
CA SER A 301 25.88 19.02 -5.28
C SER A 301 26.07 20.52 -5.08
N LYS A 302 27.32 20.92 -4.83
CA LYS A 302 27.81 22.22 -4.41
C LYS A 302 27.70 23.32 -5.47
N ASP A 303 26.70 23.26 -6.33
CA ASP A 303 26.33 24.40 -7.17
C ASP A 303 25.17 25.13 -6.51
N ALA A 304 25.50 26.06 -5.61
CA ALA A 304 24.55 27.01 -5.03
C ALA A 304 23.87 27.90 -6.10
N SER A 305 24.33 27.82 -7.36
CA SER A 305 23.78 28.47 -8.54
C SER A 305 22.58 27.73 -9.17
N GLN A 306 22.40 26.43 -8.89
CA GLN A 306 21.30 25.63 -9.45
C GLN A 306 20.30 25.26 -8.37
N VAL A 307 19.13 25.90 -8.39
CA VAL A 307 17.96 25.38 -7.66
C VAL A 307 17.66 23.98 -8.21
N LYS A 308 17.92 22.95 -7.40
CA LYS A 308 17.63 21.55 -7.75
C LYS A 308 16.13 21.33 -7.92
N THR A 309 15.65 21.49 -9.15
CA THR A 309 14.25 21.24 -9.49
C THR A 309 13.88 19.77 -9.21
N THR A 310 12.60 19.52 -8.94
CA THR A 310 12.11 18.15 -8.74
C THR A 310 12.42 17.22 -9.91
N PRO A 311 12.17 17.58 -11.19
CA PRO A 311 12.51 16.72 -12.32
C PRO A 311 13.99 16.31 -12.34
N PHE A 312 14.91 17.27 -12.16
CA PHE A 312 16.35 16.99 -12.14
C PHE A 312 16.71 15.95 -11.07
N MET A 313 16.16 16.06 -9.87
CA MET A 313 16.47 15.13 -8.78
C MET A 313 15.85 13.74 -8.97
N LYS A 314 14.73 13.63 -9.69
CA LYS A 314 14.16 12.34 -10.09
C LYS A 314 15.05 11.66 -11.13
N ASP A 315 15.44 12.40 -12.15
CA ASP A 315 16.33 11.92 -13.22
C ASP A 315 17.69 11.50 -12.68
N LEU A 316 18.27 12.29 -11.78
CA LEU A 316 19.54 11.95 -11.11
C LEU A 316 19.41 10.62 -10.35
N GLY A 317 18.36 10.43 -9.55
CA GLY A 317 18.17 9.19 -8.81
C GLY A 317 18.07 7.96 -9.72
N LEU A 318 17.33 8.08 -10.83
CA LEU A 318 17.20 7.02 -11.81
C LEU A 318 18.54 6.72 -12.51
N GLN A 319 19.30 7.76 -12.88
CA GLN A 319 20.63 7.61 -13.48
C GLN A 319 21.59 6.90 -12.52
N ARG A 320 21.62 7.29 -11.23
CA ARG A 320 22.47 6.64 -10.23
C ARG A 320 22.07 5.19 -9.99
N ALA A 321 20.77 4.90 -9.88
CA ALA A 321 20.28 3.54 -9.75
C ALA A 321 20.75 2.66 -10.92
N LYS A 322 20.53 3.09 -12.16
CA LYS A 322 20.94 2.37 -13.36
C LYS A 322 22.45 2.20 -13.48
N GLN A 323 23.22 3.22 -13.11
CA GLN A 323 24.68 3.15 -13.11
C GLN A 323 25.22 2.03 -12.20
N HIS A 324 24.52 1.75 -11.09
CA HIS A 324 24.89 0.72 -10.14
C HIS A 324 24.09 -0.59 -10.30
N GLY A 325 23.34 -0.75 -11.40
CA GLY A 325 22.60 -1.97 -11.71
C GLY A 325 21.27 -2.14 -10.99
N TRP A 326 20.65 -1.07 -10.48
CA TRP A 326 19.28 -1.10 -9.96
C TRP A 326 18.29 -0.44 -10.93
N GLU A 327 17.08 -1.00 -10.97
CA GLU A 327 16.04 -0.57 -11.90
C GLU A 327 15.48 0.83 -11.61
N ASN A 328 15.47 1.25 -10.35
CA ASN A 328 14.91 2.53 -9.93
C ASN A 328 15.50 3.03 -8.61
N THR A 329 15.25 4.32 -8.35
CA THR A 329 15.70 5.04 -7.15
C THR A 329 15.22 4.38 -5.85
N TYR A 330 14.00 3.86 -5.83
CA TYR A 330 13.45 3.19 -4.64
C TYR A 330 14.27 1.97 -4.24
N ALA A 331 14.41 0.99 -5.15
CA ALA A 331 15.18 -0.23 -4.90
C ALA A 331 16.63 0.09 -4.51
N PHE A 332 17.26 1.04 -5.20
CA PHE A 332 18.63 1.44 -4.92
C PHE A 332 18.80 2.04 -3.53
N THR A 333 17.93 2.98 -3.13
CA THR A 333 18.03 3.62 -1.81
C THR A 333 17.69 2.68 -0.65
N LYS A 334 16.82 1.68 -0.89
CA LYS A 334 16.55 0.58 0.06
C LYS A 334 17.77 -0.33 0.22
N ALA A 335 18.43 -0.69 -0.88
CA ALA A 335 19.67 -1.46 -0.84
C ALA A 335 20.76 -0.73 -0.04
N MET A 336 20.96 0.57 -0.30
CA MET A 336 21.90 1.39 0.49
C MET A 336 21.51 1.46 1.97
N GLY A 337 20.21 1.47 2.29
CA GLY A 337 19.73 1.38 3.67
C GLY A 337 20.15 0.09 4.38
N GLU A 338 20.07 -1.06 3.70
CA GLU A 338 20.59 -2.32 4.25
C GLU A 338 22.11 -2.33 4.40
N MET A 339 22.85 -1.77 3.44
CA MET A 339 24.29 -1.64 3.54
C MET A 339 24.69 -0.80 4.75
N MET A 340 24.00 0.32 4.99
CA MET A 340 24.19 1.16 6.17
C MET A 340 23.89 0.39 7.47
N ILE A 341 22.81 -0.38 7.53
CA ILE A 341 22.51 -1.21 8.71
C ILE A 341 23.62 -2.24 8.94
N THR A 342 24.05 -2.92 7.88
CA THR A 342 25.08 -3.97 7.95
C THR A 342 26.39 -3.40 8.48
N LYS A 343 26.79 -2.21 7.98
CA LYS A 343 27.99 -1.49 8.41
C LYS A 343 27.91 -0.98 9.85
N GLU A 344 26.76 -0.45 10.27
CA GLU A 344 26.63 0.34 11.50
C GLU A 344 25.99 -0.41 12.68
N ARG A 345 25.48 -1.64 12.51
CA ARG A 345 24.71 -2.34 13.56
C ARG A 345 25.49 -2.71 14.81
N GLU A 346 26.82 -2.82 14.72
CA GLU A 346 27.68 -3.31 15.80
C GLU A 346 27.13 -4.64 16.37
N ASN A 347 26.82 -4.66 17.68
CA ASN A 347 26.35 -5.85 18.37
C ASN A 347 24.82 -6.01 18.39
N ILE A 348 24.08 -5.13 17.71
CA ILE A 348 22.62 -5.19 17.70
C ILE A 348 22.16 -6.39 16.86
N PRO A 349 21.30 -7.28 17.42
CA PRO A 349 20.61 -8.31 16.65
C PRO A 349 19.71 -7.66 15.61
N VAL A 350 19.86 -8.05 14.34
CA VAL A 350 19.10 -7.48 13.22
C VAL A 350 18.35 -8.57 12.47
N VAL A 351 17.07 -8.31 12.19
CA VAL A 351 16.29 -9.04 11.19
C VAL A 351 15.90 -8.09 10.07
N ILE A 352 16.15 -8.48 8.83
CA ILE A 352 15.68 -7.79 7.64
C ILE A 352 14.61 -8.64 6.98
N ILE A 353 13.41 -8.08 6.83
CA ILE A 353 12.32 -8.71 6.05
C ILE A 353 12.24 -7.99 4.72
N ARG A 354 12.41 -8.73 3.61
CA ARG A 354 12.30 -8.24 2.24
C ARG A 354 11.01 -8.82 1.63
N PRO A 355 9.88 -8.11 1.75
CA PRO A 355 8.68 -8.49 1.04
C PRO A 355 8.82 -8.23 -0.47
N SER A 356 8.15 -9.05 -1.27
CA SER A 356 7.82 -8.73 -2.67
C SER A 356 6.63 -7.74 -2.74
N VAL A 357 5.86 -7.73 -3.82
CA VAL A 357 4.71 -6.81 -3.96
C VAL A 357 3.63 -7.20 -2.96
N ILE A 358 3.48 -6.38 -1.91
CA ILE A 358 2.49 -6.63 -0.87
C ILE A 358 1.11 -6.24 -1.38
N GLU A 359 0.20 -7.20 -1.36
CA GLU A 359 -1.22 -7.01 -1.72
C GLU A 359 -2.14 -7.21 -0.51
N SER A 360 -3.46 -7.15 -0.76
CA SER A 360 -4.51 -7.29 0.27
C SER A 360 -4.33 -8.49 1.19
N THR A 361 -4.98 -8.45 2.35
CA THR A 361 -5.00 -9.61 3.26
C THR A 361 -5.61 -10.84 2.59
N TYR A 362 -4.99 -12.00 2.79
CA TYR A 362 -5.53 -13.28 2.33
C TYR A 362 -6.65 -13.76 3.25
N ARG A 363 -6.45 -13.69 4.57
CA ARG A 363 -7.43 -14.14 5.58
C ARG A 363 -7.61 -13.17 6.74
N GLU A 364 -6.54 -12.59 7.26
CA GLU A 364 -6.57 -11.91 8.55
C GLU A 364 -6.29 -10.40 8.47
N PRO A 365 -6.93 -9.56 9.31
CA PRO A 365 -8.01 -9.91 10.25
C PRO A 365 -9.34 -10.24 9.56
N PHE A 366 -9.47 -9.92 8.29
CA PHE A 366 -10.53 -10.34 7.39
C PHE A 366 -9.99 -10.25 5.95
N PRO A 367 -10.49 -11.05 5.00
CA PRO A 367 -9.94 -11.13 3.65
C PRO A 367 -10.18 -9.85 2.84
N GLY A 368 -9.23 -9.51 1.98
CA GLY A 368 -9.33 -8.44 0.98
C GLY A 368 -9.12 -7.03 1.53
N TRP A 369 -8.73 -6.87 2.81
CA TRP A 369 -8.40 -5.56 3.33
C TRP A 369 -7.11 -5.03 2.68
N ILE A 370 -7.17 -3.81 2.19
CA ILE A 370 -6.09 -3.11 1.52
C ILE A 370 -6.26 -1.61 1.78
N GLU A 371 -5.15 -0.90 1.87
CA GLU A 371 -5.16 0.57 2.02
C GLU A 371 -4.44 1.17 0.82
N GLY A 372 -4.93 2.27 0.24
CA GLY A 372 -4.26 2.92 -0.89
C GLY A 372 -4.11 2.04 -2.15
N ASN A 373 -3.46 2.60 -3.18
CA ASN A 373 -3.15 1.89 -4.42
C ASN A 373 -1.80 1.17 -4.29
N ARG A 374 -1.79 -0.14 -4.49
CA ARG A 374 -0.58 -0.96 -4.62
C ARG A 374 -0.03 -0.93 -6.04
N MET A 375 1.00 -1.71 -6.30
CA MET A 375 1.74 -1.64 -7.56
C MET A 375 0.85 -1.98 -8.78
N MET A 376 0.06 -3.05 -8.70
CA MET A 376 -0.78 -3.50 -9.82
C MET A 376 -2.17 -2.86 -9.86
N ASP A 377 -2.66 -2.37 -8.72
CA ASP A 377 -3.97 -1.77 -8.57
C ASP A 377 -4.32 -0.70 -9.64
N PRO A 378 -3.43 0.27 -9.98
CA PRO A 378 -3.69 1.22 -11.06
C PRO A 378 -3.90 0.53 -12.41
N ILE A 379 -3.05 -0.44 -12.77
CA ILE A 379 -3.13 -1.17 -14.04
C ILE A 379 -4.45 -1.95 -14.10
N MET A 380 -4.80 -2.66 -13.03
CA MET A 380 -6.07 -3.40 -12.91
C MET A 380 -7.28 -2.47 -13.03
N MET A 381 -7.23 -1.28 -12.43
CA MET A 381 -8.30 -0.29 -12.51
C MET A 381 -8.48 0.26 -13.93
N PHE A 382 -7.40 0.64 -14.61
CA PHE A 382 -7.49 1.08 -16.01
C PHE A 382 -7.96 -0.04 -16.93
N TYR A 383 -7.54 -1.27 -16.67
CA TYR A 383 -8.01 -2.44 -17.39
C TYR A 383 -9.51 -2.67 -17.19
N GLY A 384 -9.99 -2.70 -15.93
CA GLY A 384 -11.41 -2.87 -15.60
C GLY A 384 -12.32 -1.74 -16.11
N LYS A 385 -11.78 -0.53 -16.29
CA LYS A 385 -12.46 0.59 -16.95
C LYS A 385 -12.48 0.48 -18.48
N GLY A 386 -11.87 -0.57 -19.04
CA GLY A 386 -11.69 -0.71 -20.47
C GLY A 386 -10.91 0.47 -21.05
N GLN A 387 -9.89 0.97 -20.35
CA GLN A 387 -9.02 2.05 -20.82
C GLN A 387 -7.61 1.56 -21.15
N LEU A 388 -7.27 0.33 -20.74
CA LEU A 388 -5.97 -0.29 -20.96
C LEU A 388 -6.14 -1.72 -21.48
N PRO A 389 -6.54 -1.91 -22.75
CA PRO A 389 -6.80 -3.23 -23.33
C PRO A 389 -5.53 -4.04 -23.62
N GLY A 390 -4.37 -3.40 -23.56
CA GLY A 390 -3.07 -4.05 -23.69
C GLY A 390 -2.03 -3.35 -22.82
N PHE A 391 -0.97 -4.05 -22.44
CA PHE A 391 0.09 -3.51 -21.58
C PHE A 391 1.48 -4.02 -21.97
N LEU A 392 2.49 -3.20 -21.65
CA LEU A 392 3.90 -3.52 -21.85
C LEU A 392 4.34 -4.53 -20.79
N ALA A 393 4.41 -5.81 -21.17
CA ALA A 393 4.72 -6.91 -20.25
C ALA A 393 5.08 -8.20 -20.98
N ASN A 394 5.96 -9.00 -20.38
CA ASN A 394 6.17 -10.39 -20.78
C ASN A 394 5.10 -11.28 -20.11
N PRO A 395 4.19 -11.94 -20.86
CA PRO A 395 3.16 -12.78 -20.27
C PRO A 395 3.71 -13.96 -19.46
N GLU A 396 4.94 -14.40 -19.76
CA GLU A 396 5.62 -15.52 -19.09
C GLU A 396 6.46 -15.07 -17.88
N ALA A 397 6.55 -13.76 -17.60
CA ALA A 397 7.24 -13.29 -16.40
C ALA A 397 6.40 -13.55 -15.14
N VAL A 398 7.08 -13.90 -14.06
CA VAL A 398 6.46 -14.10 -12.74
C VAL A 398 6.21 -12.74 -12.10
N ILE A 399 4.97 -12.51 -11.67
CA ILE A 399 4.66 -11.37 -10.81
C ILE A 399 4.67 -11.82 -9.35
N ASP A 400 5.71 -11.45 -8.62
CA ASP A 400 5.85 -11.85 -7.22
C ASP A 400 4.98 -10.98 -6.31
N ILE A 401 3.80 -11.49 -5.98
CA ILE A 401 2.85 -10.90 -5.04
C ILE A 401 2.80 -11.71 -3.74
N VAL A 402 2.59 -11.02 -2.62
CA VAL A 402 2.45 -11.62 -1.29
C VAL A 402 1.34 -10.94 -0.49
N PRO A 403 0.41 -11.68 0.14
CA PRO A 403 -0.60 -11.09 1.03
C PRO A 403 0.02 -10.45 2.28
N VAL A 404 -0.44 -9.25 2.66
CA VAL A 404 0.13 -8.48 3.79
C VAL A 404 0.09 -9.23 5.13
N ASP A 405 -0.92 -10.06 5.37
CA ASP A 405 -1.06 -10.84 6.59
C ASP A 405 0.00 -11.95 6.70
N MET A 406 0.39 -12.57 5.58
CA MET A 406 1.52 -13.51 5.55
C MET A 406 2.87 -12.82 5.78
N VAL A 407 3.05 -11.60 5.26
CA VAL A 407 4.25 -10.79 5.56
C VAL A 407 4.33 -10.47 7.05
N VAL A 408 3.21 -10.07 7.66
CA VAL A 408 3.13 -9.78 9.10
C VAL A 408 3.39 -11.02 9.95
N ASN A 409 2.85 -12.18 9.56
CA ASN A 409 3.13 -13.44 10.25
C ASN A 409 4.62 -13.80 10.18
N THR A 410 5.23 -13.62 9.00
CA THR A 410 6.69 -13.82 8.82
C THR A 410 7.49 -12.87 9.72
N ILE A 411 7.10 -11.59 9.80
CA ILE A 411 7.70 -10.60 10.71
C ILE A 411 7.63 -11.10 12.16
N LEU A 412 6.45 -11.52 12.64
CA LEU A 412 6.25 -11.92 14.04
C LEU A 412 7.02 -13.20 14.39
N VAL A 413 7.05 -14.19 13.50
CA VAL A 413 7.78 -15.45 13.70
C VAL A 413 9.29 -15.20 13.71
N ALA A 414 9.83 -14.46 12.73
CA ALA A 414 11.24 -14.11 12.68
C ALA A 414 11.66 -13.26 13.88
N MET A 415 10.80 -12.33 14.30
CA MET A 415 11.01 -11.48 15.46
C MET A 415 11.09 -12.30 16.75
N ALA A 416 10.21 -13.29 16.94
CA ALA A 416 10.26 -14.17 18.10
C ALA A 416 11.50 -15.07 18.09
N LYS A 417 11.83 -15.68 16.94
CA LYS A 417 13.01 -16.54 16.79
C LYS A 417 14.29 -15.81 17.18
N HIS A 418 14.51 -14.62 16.64
CA HIS A 418 15.76 -13.88 16.82
C HIS A 418 15.77 -13.00 18.06
N GLY A 419 14.63 -12.46 18.47
CA GLY A 419 14.52 -11.65 19.67
C GLY A 419 14.65 -12.45 20.97
N ARG A 420 14.26 -13.74 20.98
CA ARG A 420 14.50 -14.63 22.13
C ARG A 420 15.97 -14.97 22.31
N GLU A 421 16.67 -15.23 21.21
CA GLU A 421 18.09 -15.56 21.23
C GLU A 421 18.97 -14.32 21.44
N ALA A 422 18.52 -13.16 20.92
CA ALA A 422 19.22 -11.88 20.97
C ALA A 422 20.72 -11.98 20.58
N LYS A 423 21.04 -12.90 19.66
CA LYS A 423 22.39 -13.07 19.14
C LYS A 423 22.75 -11.91 18.23
N SER A 424 24.02 -11.51 18.26
CA SER A 424 24.58 -10.41 17.44
C SER A 424 24.71 -10.79 15.94
N GLU A 425 23.62 -11.25 15.35
CA GLU A 425 23.54 -11.73 13.97
C GLU A 425 22.65 -10.82 13.13
N LEU A 426 22.87 -10.86 11.82
CA LEU A 426 22.00 -10.25 10.82
C LEU A 426 21.34 -11.39 10.03
N ASN A 427 20.02 -11.50 10.16
CA ASN A 427 19.23 -12.49 9.45
C ASN A 427 18.32 -11.81 8.42
N VAL A 428 18.28 -12.36 7.21
CA VAL A 428 17.46 -11.86 6.10
C VAL A 428 16.40 -12.90 5.78
N TYR A 429 15.18 -12.44 5.51
CA TYR A 429 14.08 -13.26 5.05
C TYR A 429 13.39 -12.63 3.85
N HIS A 430 13.02 -13.42 2.85
CA HIS A 430 12.15 -13.01 1.77
C HIS A 430 10.71 -13.44 2.09
N ALA A 431 9.80 -12.46 2.17
CA ALA A 431 8.36 -12.75 2.19
C ALA A 431 7.86 -12.61 0.74
N SER A 432 7.93 -13.71 -0.01
CA SER A 432 7.76 -13.76 -1.46
C SER A 432 7.07 -15.05 -1.89
N SER A 433 6.55 -15.08 -3.11
CA SER A 433 5.88 -16.25 -3.68
C SER A 433 6.56 -16.87 -4.90
N SER A 434 7.48 -16.18 -5.58
CA SER A 434 8.00 -16.60 -6.89
C SER A 434 8.65 -17.99 -6.93
N VAL A 435 9.35 -18.43 -5.89
CA VAL A 435 9.94 -19.78 -5.86
C VAL A 435 8.93 -20.85 -5.42
N SER A 436 8.07 -20.56 -4.45
CA SER A 436 7.18 -21.55 -3.83
C SER A 436 5.84 -21.72 -4.52
N ASN A 437 5.29 -20.63 -5.04
CA ASN A 437 3.97 -20.59 -5.65
C ASN A 437 3.90 -19.48 -6.72
N PRO A 438 4.67 -19.58 -7.81
CA PRO A 438 4.74 -18.53 -8.83
C PRO A 438 3.38 -18.30 -9.50
N ILE A 439 3.09 -17.05 -9.81
CA ILE A 439 2.00 -16.64 -10.70
C ILE A 439 2.56 -15.86 -11.88
N LEU A 440 2.16 -16.24 -13.09
CA LEU A 440 2.55 -15.55 -14.31
C LEU A 440 1.69 -14.30 -14.54
N LEU A 441 2.26 -13.28 -15.18
CA LEU A 441 1.52 -12.08 -15.58
C LEU A 441 0.32 -12.42 -16.46
N TYR A 442 0.44 -13.43 -17.33
CA TYR A 442 -0.69 -13.94 -18.11
C TYR A 442 -1.87 -14.37 -17.22
N ASP A 443 -1.62 -15.23 -16.23
CA ASP A 443 -2.66 -15.76 -15.35
C ASP A 443 -3.25 -14.67 -14.44
N PHE A 444 -2.40 -13.76 -13.95
CA PHE A 444 -2.84 -12.61 -13.16
C PHE A 444 -3.89 -11.76 -13.91
N PHE A 445 -3.60 -11.39 -15.16
CA PHE A 445 -4.54 -10.60 -15.97
C PHE A 445 -5.73 -11.42 -16.45
N LYS A 446 -5.56 -12.72 -16.71
CA LYS A 446 -6.67 -13.63 -17.00
C LYS A 446 -7.67 -13.67 -15.85
N TYR A 447 -7.23 -13.87 -14.61
CA TYR A 447 -8.12 -13.88 -13.45
C TYR A 447 -8.76 -12.51 -13.21
N THR A 448 -7.99 -11.43 -13.36
CA THR A 448 -8.53 -10.07 -13.31
C THR A 448 -9.63 -9.85 -14.38
N CYS A 449 -9.43 -10.37 -15.59
CA CYS A 449 -10.41 -10.33 -16.68
C CYS A 449 -11.69 -11.12 -16.33
N GLU A 450 -11.55 -12.34 -15.80
CA GLU A 450 -12.67 -13.17 -15.36
C GLU A 450 -13.54 -12.44 -14.31
N HIS A 451 -12.91 -11.77 -13.34
CA HIS A 451 -13.63 -10.94 -12.37
C HIS A 451 -14.38 -9.79 -13.03
N PHE A 452 -13.76 -9.00 -13.90
CA PHE A 452 -14.43 -7.86 -14.53
C PHE A 452 -15.47 -8.27 -15.58
N LYS A 453 -15.36 -9.46 -16.19
CA LYS A 453 -16.42 -10.02 -17.04
C LYS A 453 -17.65 -10.43 -16.20
N SER A 454 -17.44 -11.02 -15.02
CA SER A 454 -18.54 -11.45 -14.14
C SER A 454 -19.16 -10.31 -13.33
N SER A 455 -18.34 -9.37 -12.86
CA SER A 455 -18.72 -8.16 -12.13
C SER A 455 -18.15 -6.89 -12.78
N PRO A 456 -18.69 -6.47 -13.94
CA PRO A 456 -18.19 -5.31 -14.68
C PRO A 456 -18.32 -4.01 -13.89
N LEU A 457 -17.39 -3.09 -14.15
CA LEU A 457 -17.55 -1.70 -13.72
C LEU A 457 -18.68 -1.03 -14.50
N ILE A 458 -19.23 0.02 -13.91
CA ILE A 458 -20.33 0.79 -14.49
C ILE A 458 -19.77 2.16 -14.88
N ASP A 459 -20.05 2.60 -16.10
CA ASP A 459 -19.66 3.92 -16.58
C ASP A 459 -20.57 5.04 -16.05
N ARG A 460 -20.35 6.27 -16.52
CA ARG A 460 -21.12 7.46 -16.09
C ARG A 460 -22.58 7.41 -16.54
N ASP A 461 -22.89 6.63 -17.56
CA ASP A 461 -24.23 6.49 -18.14
C ASP A 461 -24.97 5.26 -17.55
N GLY A 462 -24.39 4.61 -16.55
CA GLY A 462 -24.97 3.43 -15.93
C GLY A 462 -24.80 2.15 -16.74
N LYS A 463 -23.98 2.16 -17.80
CA LYS A 463 -23.75 0.99 -18.66
C LYS A 463 -22.59 0.16 -18.13
N LYS A 464 -22.72 -1.16 -18.30
CA LYS A 464 -21.66 -2.12 -17.97
C LYS A 464 -20.51 -1.96 -18.96
N ILE A 465 -19.33 -1.68 -18.45
CA ILE A 465 -18.09 -1.65 -19.23
C ILE A 465 -17.76 -3.07 -19.66
N ARG A 466 -17.56 -3.26 -20.97
CA ARG A 466 -17.09 -4.53 -21.54
C ARG A 466 -15.58 -4.44 -21.73
N ILE A 467 -14.89 -5.49 -21.35
CA ILE A 467 -13.44 -5.60 -21.50
C ILE A 467 -13.09 -6.81 -22.37
N ALA A 468 -11.99 -6.70 -23.10
CA ALA A 468 -11.37 -7.80 -23.84
C ALA A 468 -10.22 -8.39 -23.02
N ASP A 469 -9.71 -9.55 -23.45
CA ASP A 469 -8.51 -10.12 -22.84
C ASP A 469 -7.30 -9.20 -23.06
N MET A 470 -6.43 -9.12 -22.06
CA MET A 470 -5.27 -8.24 -22.09
C MET A 470 -4.31 -8.62 -23.22
N LYS A 471 -3.99 -7.67 -24.09
CA LYS A 471 -2.92 -7.83 -25.08
C LYS A 471 -1.56 -7.52 -24.46
N PHE A 472 -0.64 -8.47 -24.51
CA PHE A 472 0.74 -8.27 -24.04
C PHE A 472 1.61 -7.74 -25.17
N LEU A 473 2.36 -6.67 -24.89
CA LEU A 473 3.23 -6.00 -25.85
C LEU A 473 4.67 -6.04 -25.34
N SER A 474 5.60 -6.32 -26.25
CA SER A 474 7.01 -6.60 -25.93
C SER A 474 7.92 -5.38 -25.99
N SER A 475 7.44 -4.24 -26.52
CA SER A 475 8.23 -3.02 -26.63
C SER A 475 7.39 -1.78 -26.34
N LEU A 476 8.03 -0.72 -25.84
CA LEU A 476 7.37 0.55 -25.57
C LEU A 476 6.82 1.19 -26.86
N SER A 477 7.48 1.00 -28.01
CA SER A 477 7.00 1.50 -29.30
C SER A 477 5.72 0.81 -29.76
N ASP A 478 5.63 -0.52 -29.59
CA ASP A 478 4.42 -1.28 -29.90
C ASP A 478 3.29 -0.91 -28.95
N PHE A 479 3.60 -0.77 -27.66
CA PHE A 479 2.66 -0.29 -26.65
C PHE A 479 2.11 1.09 -26.97
N SER A 480 2.99 2.06 -27.27
CA SER A 480 2.58 3.41 -27.65
C SER A 480 1.65 3.36 -28.85
N SER A 481 2.07 2.75 -29.95
CA SER A 481 1.30 2.70 -31.20
C SER A 481 -0.07 2.03 -31.01
N TYR A 482 -0.12 0.96 -30.23
CA TYR A 482 -1.36 0.25 -29.93
C TYR A 482 -2.31 1.10 -29.08
N ILE A 483 -1.82 1.72 -28.00
CA ILE A 483 -2.65 2.55 -27.12
C ILE A 483 -3.14 3.82 -27.82
N SER A 484 -2.30 4.50 -28.63
CA SER A 484 -2.74 5.65 -29.40
C SER A 484 -3.91 5.27 -30.32
N SER A 485 -3.78 4.15 -31.03
CA SER A 485 -4.82 3.65 -31.94
C SER A 485 -6.12 3.31 -31.21
N GLU A 486 -6.05 2.57 -30.11
CA GLU A 486 -7.22 2.21 -29.29
C GLU A 486 -7.93 3.44 -28.70
N ILE A 487 -7.17 4.43 -28.23
CA ILE A 487 -7.74 5.67 -27.68
C ILE A 487 -8.45 6.47 -28.78
N ILE A 488 -7.84 6.60 -29.97
CA ILE A 488 -8.42 7.31 -31.11
C ILE A 488 -9.72 6.65 -31.57
N GLU A 489 -9.71 5.32 -31.73
CA GLU A 489 -10.86 4.55 -32.18
C GLU A 489 -12.03 4.66 -31.19
N ARG A 490 -11.78 4.43 -29.89
CA ARG A 490 -12.83 4.43 -28.85
C ARG A 490 -13.49 5.78 -28.64
N ASN A 491 -12.76 6.87 -28.90
CA ASN A 491 -13.26 8.23 -28.73
C ASN A 491 -13.79 8.83 -30.04
N GLY A 492 -13.86 8.05 -31.13
CA GLY A 492 -14.41 8.50 -32.42
C GLY A 492 -13.58 9.61 -33.07
N LEU A 493 -12.28 9.65 -32.83
CA LEU A 493 -11.38 10.70 -33.32
C LEU A 493 -10.86 10.44 -34.75
N MET A 494 -11.21 9.30 -35.37
CA MET A 494 -10.80 8.98 -36.75
C MET A 494 -11.57 9.77 -37.82
N ASP A 495 -12.76 10.28 -37.52
CA ASP A 495 -13.60 10.99 -38.48
C ASP A 495 -13.94 12.40 -37.97
N HIS A 496 -13.30 13.42 -38.56
CA HIS A 496 -13.58 14.82 -38.25
C HIS A 496 -15.03 15.24 -38.59
N GLN A 497 -15.73 14.50 -39.47
CA GLN A 497 -17.14 14.74 -39.80
C GLN A 497 -18.09 14.17 -38.74
N ALA A 498 -17.65 13.17 -37.98
CA ALA A 498 -18.43 12.56 -36.90
C ALA A 498 -18.57 13.47 -35.66
N MET A 499 -17.73 14.50 -35.52
CA MET A 499 -17.78 15.47 -34.41
C MET A 499 -17.74 16.92 -34.93
N PRO A 500 -18.88 17.50 -35.35
CA PRO A 500 -18.93 18.84 -35.95
C PRO A 500 -18.51 19.99 -35.01
N ASP A 501 -18.66 19.79 -33.70
CA ASP A 501 -18.25 20.78 -32.70
C ASP A 501 -16.74 20.74 -32.48
N LYS A 502 -16.03 21.70 -33.11
CA LYS A 502 -14.59 21.88 -32.96
C LYS A 502 -14.14 22.06 -31.51
N LYS A 503 -14.92 22.72 -30.64
CA LYS A 503 -14.55 22.90 -29.22
C LYS A 503 -14.66 21.59 -28.45
N LEU A 504 -15.67 20.78 -28.76
CA LEU A 504 -15.82 19.44 -28.18
C LEU A 504 -14.68 18.51 -28.67
N PHE A 505 -14.38 18.53 -29.97
CA PHE A 505 -13.29 17.77 -30.56
C PHE A 505 -11.94 18.05 -29.87
N GLU A 506 -11.55 19.32 -29.75
CA GLU A 506 -10.31 19.69 -29.07
C GLU A 506 -10.30 19.26 -27.60
N ARG A 507 -11.43 19.36 -26.89
CA ARG A 507 -11.54 18.89 -25.50
C ARG A 507 -11.38 17.37 -25.37
N VAL A 508 -11.92 16.60 -26.31
CA VAL A 508 -11.78 15.14 -26.33
C VAL A 508 -10.34 14.76 -26.68
N LYS A 509 -9.76 15.40 -27.69
CA LYS A 509 -8.36 15.22 -28.10
C LYS A 509 -7.39 15.48 -26.94
N THR A 510 -7.48 16.62 -26.26
CA THR A 510 -6.63 16.93 -25.10
C THR A 510 -6.77 15.90 -23.97
N LYS A 511 -7.98 15.34 -23.75
CA LYS A 511 -8.17 14.28 -22.75
C LYS A 511 -7.51 12.97 -23.17
N CYS A 512 -7.59 12.63 -24.46
CA CYS A 512 -6.95 11.45 -25.03
C CYS A 512 -5.42 11.55 -24.91
N GLU A 513 -4.83 12.68 -25.29
CA GLU A 513 -3.39 12.95 -25.16
C GLU A 513 -2.90 12.82 -23.70
N LYS A 514 -3.68 13.36 -22.75
CA LYS A 514 -3.37 13.23 -21.31
C LYS A 514 -3.45 11.78 -20.82
N LEU A 515 -4.45 11.02 -21.28
CA LEU A 515 -4.59 9.60 -20.93
C LEU A 515 -3.43 8.80 -21.52
N GLU A 516 -3.10 9.01 -22.78
CA GLU A 516 -1.96 8.38 -23.45
C GLU A 516 -0.64 8.66 -22.72
N THR A 517 -0.38 9.93 -22.40
CA THR A 517 0.81 10.34 -21.62
C THR A 517 0.88 9.61 -20.28
N LEU A 518 -0.24 9.49 -19.58
CA LEU A 518 -0.31 8.77 -18.30
C LEU A 518 -0.02 7.27 -18.47
N LEU A 519 -0.61 6.62 -19.48
CA LEU A 519 -0.43 5.20 -19.74
C LEU A 519 1.00 4.87 -20.18
N LEU A 520 1.62 5.74 -21.00
CA LEU A 520 3.03 5.64 -21.39
C LEU A 520 3.95 5.78 -20.18
N HIS A 521 3.69 6.75 -19.33
CA HIS A 521 4.45 6.93 -18.10
C HIS A 521 4.33 5.70 -17.18
N MET A 522 3.13 5.14 -17.02
CA MET A 522 2.95 3.89 -16.27
C MET A 522 3.72 2.72 -16.89
N ALA A 523 3.66 2.55 -18.21
CA ALA A 523 4.38 1.48 -18.90
C ALA A 523 5.90 1.58 -18.65
N GLN A 524 6.49 2.77 -18.78
CA GLN A 524 7.91 3.01 -18.48
C GLN A 524 8.26 2.74 -17.02
N LEU A 525 7.40 3.17 -16.09
CA LEU A 525 7.64 3.02 -14.65
C LEU A 525 7.60 1.56 -14.19
N TYR A 526 6.71 0.77 -14.77
CA TYR A 526 6.50 -0.63 -14.39
C TYR A 526 7.28 -1.63 -15.24
N GLU A 527 7.79 -1.24 -16.42
CA GLU A 527 8.55 -2.10 -17.35
C GLU A 527 9.58 -2.99 -16.64
N PRO A 528 10.46 -2.49 -15.75
CA PRO A 528 11.47 -3.34 -15.11
C PRO A 528 10.88 -4.51 -14.33
N TYR A 529 9.68 -4.34 -13.79
CA TYR A 529 8.99 -5.37 -13.03
C TYR A 529 8.13 -6.29 -13.92
N MET A 530 7.64 -5.78 -15.05
CA MET A 530 6.84 -6.55 -16.01
C MET A 530 7.69 -7.49 -16.88
N PHE A 531 9.01 -7.29 -16.88
CA PHE A 531 10.02 -8.13 -17.54
C PHE A 531 11.01 -8.71 -16.53
N TYR A 532 10.68 -8.69 -15.24
CA TYR A 532 11.59 -9.14 -14.19
C TYR A 532 11.83 -10.64 -14.30
N THR A 533 13.09 -11.04 -14.23
CA THR A 533 13.53 -12.44 -14.45
C THR A 533 14.04 -13.11 -13.18
N SER A 534 14.00 -12.41 -12.04
CA SER A 534 14.53 -12.91 -10.77
C SER A 534 13.45 -13.51 -9.89
N TRP A 535 13.84 -14.52 -9.12
CA TRP A 535 12.98 -15.35 -8.28
C TRP A 535 13.56 -15.29 -6.87
N PHE A 536 12.74 -14.99 -5.88
CA PHE A 536 13.18 -14.78 -4.51
C PHE A 536 13.07 -16.09 -3.72
N ASP A 537 14.22 -16.62 -3.31
CA ASP A 537 14.30 -17.79 -2.44
C ASP A 537 13.63 -17.48 -1.09
N ASP A 538 12.83 -18.42 -0.58
CA ASP A 538 12.13 -18.36 0.70
C ASP A 538 12.51 -19.53 1.63
N GLY A 539 13.66 -20.17 1.38
CA GLY A 539 14.16 -21.32 2.11
C GLY A 539 14.27 -21.12 3.63
N LYS A 540 14.67 -19.93 4.10
CA LYS A 540 14.73 -19.57 5.53
C LYS A 540 13.34 -19.33 6.10
N VAL A 541 12.37 -18.80 5.34
CA VAL A 541 10.96 -18.74 5.79
C VAL A 541 10.42 -20.17 5.96
N LYS A 542 10.68 -21.06 5.01
CA LYS A 542 10.35 -22.49 5.14
C LYS A 542 11.03 -23.13 6.34
N ALA A 543 12.29 -22.80 6.62
CA ALA A 543 13.00 -23.28 7.80
C ALA A 543 12.36 -22.77 9.09
N LEU A 544 11.96 -21.50 9.17
CA LEU A 544 11.19 -20.97 10.29
C LEU A 544 9.89 -21.74 10.50
N MET A 545 9.12 -21.98 9.43
CA MET A 545 7.89 -22.75 9.51
C MET A 545 8.13 -24.17 10.02
N LYS A 546 9.22 -24.84 9.62
CA LYS A 546 9.58 -26.17 10.15
C LYS A 546 9.83 -26.18 11.65
N MET A 547 10.28 -25.06 12.24
CA MET A 547 10.50 -24.92 13.69
C MET A 547 9.22 -24.63 14.48
N MET A 548 8.15 -24.18 13.82
CA MET A 548 6.89 -23.83 14.48
C MET A 548 6.09 -25.06 14.90
N SER A 549 5.42 -24.96 16.05
CA SER A 549 4.39 -25.92 16.47
C SER A 549 3.18 -25.87 15.54
N VAL A 550 2.29 -26.88 15.62
CA VAL A 550 1.06 -26.93 14.81
C VAL A 550 0.15 -25.75 15.13
N GLU A 551 0.07 -25.37 16.40
CA GLU A 551 -0.72 -24.24 16.89
C GLU A 551 -0.16 -22.91 16.38
N GLU A 552 1.17 -22.75 16.38
CA GLU A 552 1.81 -21.57 15.83
C GLU A 552 1.61 -21.45 14.32
N LYS A 553 1.72 -22.55 13.55
CA LYS A 553 1.45 -22.52 12.10
C LYS A 553 0.03 -22.06 11.80
N LYS A 554 -0.94 -22.52 12.60
CA LYS A 554 -2.33 -22.11 12.47
C LYS A 554 -2.54 -20.63 12.81
N LEU A 555 -1.82 -20.11 13.81
CA LEU A 555 -1.98 -18.73 14.27
C LEU A 555 -1.15 -17.72 13.46
N PHE A 556 -0.03 -18.14 12.90
CA PHE A 556 0.93 -17.31 12.15
C PHE A 556 1.23 -17.98 10.80
N GLU A 557 0.22 -18.11 9.95
CA GLU A 557 0.35 -18.71 8.62
C GLU A 557 1.30 -17.88 7.75
N CYS A 558 2.41 -18.50 7.33
CA CYS A 558 3.43 -17.90 6.47
C CYS A 558 3.52 -18.63 5.11
N ASP A 559 2.82 -19.76 4.94
CA ASP A 559 2.95 -20.60 3.75
C ASP A 559 2.20 -20.01 2.56
N VAL A 560 2.93 -19.35 1.66
CA VAL A 560 2.41 -18.84 0.40
C VAL A 560 1.96 -19.96 -0.56
N GLY A 561 2.38 -21.21 -0.33
CA GLY A 561 2.00 -22.39 -1.11
C GLY A 561 0.52 -22.73 -1.04
N ILE A 562 -0.20 -22.25 -0.01
CA ILE A 562 -1.63 -22.51 0.15
C ILE A 562 -2.53 -21.57 -0.67
N ILE A 563 -1.94 -20.55 -1.30
CA ILE A 563 -2.70 -19.54 -2.03
C ILE A 563 -3.22 -20.15 -3.33
N ASP A 564 -4.55 -20.29 -3.43
CA ASP A 564 -5.22 -20.42 -4.72
C ASP A 564 -5.26 -19.03 -5.37
N TRP A 565 -4.39 -18.82 -6.37
CA TRP A 565 -4.26 -17.52 -7.04
C TRP A 565 -5.54 -17.05 -7.72
N LYS A 566 -6.34 -17.98 -8.26
CA LYS A 566 -7.59 -17.64 -8.92
C LYS A 566 -8.61 -17.15 -7.89
N GLU A 567 -8.78 -17.89 -6.81
CA GLU A 567 -9.65 -17.49 -5.70
C GLU A 567 -9.20 -16.16 -5.10
N TYR A 568 -7.91 -16.03 -4.80
CA TYR A 568 -7.35 -14.82 -4.21
C TYR A 568 -7.56 -13.60 -5.11
N ILE A 569 -7.25 -13.67 -6.40
CA ILE A 569 -7.39 -12.52 -7.30
C ILE A 569 -8.86 -12.20 -7.55
N CYS A 570 -9.66 -13.18 -7.99
CA CYS A 570 -11.04 -12.95 -8.40
C CYS A 570 -11.96 -12.57 -7.24
N ASN A 571 -11.82 -13.25 -6.10
CA ASN A 571 -12.84 -13.21 -5.05
C ASN A 571 -12.39 -12.49 -3.77
N ILE A 572 -11.08 -12.23 -3.61
CA ILE A 572 -10.54 -11.57 -2.41
C ILE A 572 -9.95 -10.21 -2.77
N HIS A 573 -8.90 -10.18 -3.59
CA HIS A 573 -8.10 -9.00 -3.86
C HIS A 573 -8.84 -7.97 -4.71
N VAL A 574 -9.34 -8.32 -5.91
CA VAL A 574 -10.04 -7.33 -6.77
C VAL A 574 -11.31 -6.79 -6.08
N PRO A 575 -12.15 -7.60 -5.41
CA PRO A 575 -13.27 -7.08 -4.63
C PRO A 575 -12.85 -6.18 -3.46
N GLY A 576 -11.78 -6.56 -2.75
CA GLY A 576 -11.18 -5.79 -1.66
C GLY A 576 -10.71 -4.42 -2.10
N PHE A 577 -9.85 -4.38 -3.13
CA PHE A 577 -9.40 -3.16 -3.79
C PHE A 577 -10.56 -2.24 -4.20
N ARG A 578 -11.62 -2.80 -4.79
CA ARG A 578 -12.81 -2.02 -5.17
C ARG A 578 -13.55 -1.43 -3.97
N THR A 579 -13.51 -2.11 -2.83
CA THR A 579 -14.23 -1.71 -1.61
C THR A 579 -13.48 -0.61 -0.86
N TYR A 580 -12.17 -0.78 -0.68
CA TYR A 580 -11.38 0.08 0.21
C TYR A 580 -10.71 1.22 -0.56
N THR A 581 -10.08 0.96 -1.71
CA THR A 581 -9.22 1.94 -2.36
C THR A 581 -9.97 2.96 -3.24
N ILE A 582 -11.09 2.58 -3.86
CA ILE A 582 -11.87 3.50 -4.71
C ILE A 582 -12.43 4.68 -3.90
N ASN A 583 -12.84 4.42 -2.66
CA ASN A 583 -13.39 5.45 -1.77
C ASN A 583 -12.29 6.38 -1.27
N ASP A 584 -11.08 5.87 -1.02
CA ASP A 584 -9.92 6.69 -0.63
C ASP A 584 -9.48 7.61 -1.77
N ALA A 585 -9.50 7.14 -3.02
CA ALA A 585 -9.20 7.97 -4.18
C ALA A 585 -10.21 9.12 -4.37
N ILE A 586 -11.50 8.86 -4.14
CA ILE A 586 -12.55 9.89 -4.18
C ILE A 586 -12.34 10.90 -3.04
N THR A 587 -12.05 10.41 -1.83
CA THR A 587 -11.82 11.24 -0.64
C THR A 587 -10.57 12.11 -0.81
N GLY A 588 -9.47 11.53 -1.31
CA GLY A 588 -8.23 12.25 -1.60
C GLY A 588 -8.38 13.28 -2.73
N ALA A 589 -9.14 12.98 -3.78
CA ALA A 589 -9.44 13.94 -4.84
C ALA A 589 -10.29 15.12 -4.33
N ILE A 590 -11.25 14.87 -3.43
CA ILE A 590 -12.03 15.93 -2.77
C ILE A 590 -11.11 16.78 -1.89
N GLN A 591 -10.26 16.17 -1.07
CA GLN A 591 -9.33 16.90 -0.19
C GLN A 591 -8.31 17.73 -0.98
N LEU A 592 -7.73 17.17 -2.05
CA LEU A 592 -6.82 17.90 -2.92
C LEU A 592 -7.52 19.04 -3.64
N GLY A 593 -8.74 18.82 -4.15
CA GLY A 593 -9.55 19.87 -4.77
C GLY A 593 -9.88 21.01 -3.79
N VAL A 594 -10.21 20.69 -2.54
CA VAL A 594 -10.43 21.68 -1.47
C VAL A 594 -9.14 22.43 -1.16
N ARG A 595 -7.99 21.75 -1.06
CA ARG A 595 -6.70 22.39 -0.76
C ARG A 595 -6.27 23.34 -1.88
N MET A 596 -6.36 22.90 -3.13
CA MET A 596 -6.08 23.73 -4.31
C MET A 596 -7.01 24.95 -4.37
N TYR A 597 -8.30 24.77 -4.04
CA TYR A 597 -9.25 25.88 -3.94
C TYR A 597 -8.87 26.88 -2.84
N MET A 598 -8.50 26.39 -1.65
CA MET A 598 -8.06 27.25 -0.53
C MET A 598 -6.76 28.01 -0.85
N ASP A 599 -5.81 27.37 -1.54
CA ASP A 599 -4.56 27.99 -1.98
C ASP A 599 -4.81 29.04 -3.09
N GLU A 600 -5.76 28.80 -4.01
CA GLU A 600 -6.17 29.79 -5.03
C GLU A 600 -6.98 30.96 -4.43
N GLU A 601 -7.85 30.71 -3.45
CA GLU A 601 -8.62 31.74 -2.75
C GLU A 601 -7.72 32.61 -1.87
N GLN A 602 -6.70 32.05 -1.18
CA GLN A 602 -5.73 32.86 -0.43
C GLN A 602 -5.00 33.90 -1.29
N ILE A 603 -4.80 33.62 -2.58
CA ILE A 603 -4.17 34.54 -3.54
C ILE A 603 -5.17 35.60 -4.04
N LYS A 604 -6.48 35.33 -4.00
CA LYS A 604 -7.54 36.24 -4.48
C LYS A 604 -8.31 36.96 -3.38
N SER A 605 -8.24 36.52 -2.13
CA SER A 605 -8.96 37.08 -1.00
C SER A 605 -8.02 37.77 0.00
N SER A 606 -7.58 38.99 -0.31
CA SER A 606 -7.00 39.89 0.69
C SER A 606 -8.06 40.66 1.51
N SER A 607 -9.36 40.29 1.43
CA SER A 607 -10.41 41.02 2.19
C SER A 607 -11.70 40.25 2.56
N SER A 608 -11.86 38.95 2.32
CA SER A 608 -13.09 38.22 2.67
C SER A 608 -12.95 37.32 3.90
N ASN A 609 -13.61 37.71 4.99
CA ASN A 609 -13.77 36.92 6.21
C ASN A 609 -14.68 35.70 5.97
N SER A 610 -14.10 34.52 5.73
CA SER A 610 -14.85 33.25 5.72
C SER A 610 -14.89 32.65 7.12
N THR A 611 -16.09 32.38 7.66
CA THR A 611 -16.27 31.99 9.09
C THR A 611 -16.67 30.53 9.34
N ALA A 612 -16.86 29.66 8.35
CA ALA A 612 -16.96 28.20 8.56
C ALA A 612 -16.96 27.39 7.25
N LEU A 613 -16.25 26.25 7.25
CA LEU A 613 -16.35 25.21 6.22
C LEU A 613 -17.10 24.01 6.80
N VAL A 614 -18.27 23.67 6.27
CA VAL A 614 -19.07 22.51 6.71
C VAL A 614 -18.78 21.32 5.79
N LEU A 615 -18.05 20.32 6.31
CA LEU A 615 -17.92 19.02 5.68
C LEU A 615 -19.15 18.17 6.01
N LEU A 616 -19.95 17.85 5.00
CA LEU A 616 -21.11 16.97 5.17
C LEU A 616 -20.65 15.50 5.20
N ASN A 617 -20.71 14.90 6.38
CA ASN A 617 -20.67 13.44 6.51
C ASN A 617 -21.98 12.86 5.97
N THR A 618 -21.92 12.12 4.87
CA THR A 618 -23.09 11.58 4.17
C THR A 618 -23.72 10.37 4.85
N ARG A 619 -23.27 9.99 6.06
CA ARG A 619 -23.79 8.81 6.77
C ARG A 619 -25.13 9.00 7.49
N ASP A 620 -25.60 10.24 7.77
CA ASP A 620 -26.78 10.47 8.64
C ASP A 620 -27.72 11.63 8.24
N ILE A 621 -28.04 11.80 6.94
CA ILE A 621 -29.04 12.81 6.53
C ILE A 621 -30.39 12.12 6.31
N GLN A 622 -31.27 12.22 7.32
CA GLN A 622 -32.70 11.92 7.15
C GLN A 622 -33.56 13.17 6.92
N ASP A 623 -33.08 14.39 7.20
CA ASP A 623 -33.72 15.65 6.80
C ASP A 623 -32.76 16.85 6.93
N TYR A 624 -32.97 17.89 6.11
CA TYR A 624 -32.25 19.16 6.18
C TYR A 624 -32.84 20.07 7.28
N LYS A 625 -31.99 20.61 8.17
CA LYS A 625 -32.36 21.66 9.14
C LYS A 625 -31.45 22.86 8.98
N SER A 626 -32.01 24.05 9.18
CA SER A 626 -31.24 25.29 9.09
C SER A 626 -30.36 25.52 10.32
N VAL A 627 -29.25 26.25 10.18
CA VAL A 627 -28.34 26.62 11.28
C VAL A 627 -29.11 27.32 12.42
N SER A 628 -30.10 28.14 12.08
CA SER A 628 -30.96 28.85 13.03
C SER A 628 -31.84 27.92 13.87
N GLU A 629 -32.22 26.74 13.34
CA GLU A 629 -32.97 25.72 14.07
C GLU A 629 -32.09 24.85 14.96
N MET A 630 -30.83 24.67 14.57
CA MET A 630 -29.81 23.92 15.32
C MET A 630 -29.35 24.67 16.58
N LEU A 631 -29.43 26.01 16.57
CA LEU A 631 -29.03 26.87 17.70
C LEU A 631 -30.14 27.07 18.74
N LYS A 632 -31.31 26.44 18.59
CA LYS A 632 -32.41 26.56 19.57
C LYS A 632 -32.06 25.74 20.84
N PRO A 633 -32.24 26.28 22.06
CA PRO A 633 -31.84 25.65 23.33
C PRO A 633 -32.46 24.27 23.65
N LYS A 634 -33.36 23.75 22.80
CA LYS A 634 -34.06 22.47 22.95
C LYS A 634 -34.10 21.65 21.66
N ALA A 635 -33.06 21.74 20.82
CA ALA A 635 -32.92 20.87 19.66
C ALA A 635 -32.86 19.40 20.13
N ARG A 636 -33.62 18.50 19.48
CA ARG A 636 -33.84 17.11 19.92
C ARG A 636 -32.59 16.19 19.90
N LEU A 637 -31.42 16.69 19.48
CA LEU A 637 -30.16 15.94 19.41
C LEU A 637 -29.00 16.84 19.88
N PRO A 638 -28.15 16.40 20.84
CA PRO A 638 -27.01 17.21 21.30
C PRO A 638 -25.89 17.17 20.25
N TRP A 639 -25.53 18.34 19.72
CA TRP A 639 -24.24 18.60 19.09
C TRP A 639 -23.38 19.31 20.11
N ASP A 640 -22.40 18.62 20.69
CA ASP A 640 -21.53 19.21 21.72
C ASP A 640 -20.12 19.41 21.16
N ASN A 641 -19.81 20.67 20.87
CA ASN A 641 -18.61 21.35 21.33
C ASN A 641 -18.79 22.84 21.00
N HIS A 642 -19.25 23.56 22.01
CA HIS A 642 -19.46 25.00 22.05
C HIS A 642 -18.22 25.79 21.59
N ILE A 643 -18.37 26.56 20.50
CA ILE A 643 -17.44 27.62 20.11
C ILE A 643 -17.90 28.90 20.83
N PHE A 644 -17.17 29.33 21.85
CA PHE A 644 -17.30 30.70 22.37
C PHE A 644 -16.53 31.64 21.44
N LEU A 645 -17.24 32.58 20.82
CA LEU A 645 -16.64 33.72 20.12
C LEU A 645 -16.57 34.89 21.11
N LYS A 646 -15.39 35.49 21.24
CA LYS A 646 -15.25 36.84 21.79
C LYS A 646 -15.49 37.87 20.70
#